data_AF-A0A1W9X269-F1
#
_entry.id   AF-A0A1W9X269-F1
#
_cell.length_a   1.000
_cell.length_b   1.000
_cell.length_c   1.000
_cell.angle_alpha   90.00
_cell.angle_beta   90.00
_cell.angle_gamma   90.00
#
_symmetry.space_group_name_H-M   'P 1'
#
loop_
_entity.id
_entity.type
_entity.pdbx_description
1 polymer ?
#
loop_
_entity_poly.entity_id
_entity_poly.type
_entity_poly.pdbx_seq_one_letter_code
_entity_poly.pdbx_strand_id
1 'polypeptide(L)'
;MAGFAATQIASVSVEAVTGFTATQVASLSVEAVTGFTATQIAALSVEAIGGFTATQIASLSLDVLAGFTATQIATLSVEAVAAFTATQIAAFSVETVAGFTPTQIASLSVATVAGFTATQIASLSVEAFGSLTAVQMASLSAEAFGGLTAVQMASLSASTVAGFAATQIASVSVEAVTGFTATQVASLSVEAVTGFAATQIASVSVEAVTGFVATQVASLSVEAVTGFTATQIAALSVEAIGGLTTTQIAALSVEAVAGLTVTQIASLSVEAIAGLTTTQIAALSVEAVAGLTVTQIAALSVEAVGSLTTTQIAALSVEAVAGLTVTQIAALSVEAIGGLTTTQIAALSVEAIGGLTTTQIAALSVEAVAGLTTTQIAALSVEAVGSLTTTQIASLSVEAIAGLTTTQIAALSVEAIGGLTTTQIAALSVEAIGGLTATQIAALSVEAVGSLTTTQIAALSPEAVAGLTVEQVASMTDDSLAGFRATQTAQFTNEVVAGFTAKQVTSLIAGAFAGFIATQVGLFTADALGGVSVAQAQNISVEALSGLNATNMVGFQKEIWFDKGLDILNAVAPAEVQQLPALDFVSIVSSLNADTVKPADIETLLLTDWEISANGDLIPPVGELQALKAPIEGLPENISFPPSIDLTINLSLGSTAGSLLTQMDQVLVASEFAEYSFSQEKGIVQLTSADANLSYMVAKVEQMAAGSTEAGFSVDSSERRIVTTDTGLQLTLLPTMTDPALLLNVIPGAKIEVNQYSETSIEFNLPSLGERTVFGMFDPLTEKAPAGTEPGVSSEGTVGVDKVGIITYPDGTMQRVYPSVENRDTLVLAHDLLSDAGLYGGYKFLVDGQIEYTYNGLLFRAVPTFGT
;
A
#
# COMPACT_ATOMS: atom_id res chain seq x y z
N MET A 1 97.62 -35.38 56.63
CA MET A 1 97.14 -36.77 56.74
C MET A 1 97.50 -37.59 55.48
N ALA A 2 98.57 -37.23 54.76
CA ALA A 2 98.85 -37.76 53.42
C ALA A 2 99.23 -39.26 53.36
N GLY A 3 99.57 -39.87 54.50
CA GLY A 3 99.98 -41.28 54.58
C GLY A 3 98.87 -42.28 54.91
N PHE A 4 97.62 -41.84 55.03
CA PHE A 4 96.49 -42.76 55.24
C PHE A 4 96.11 -43.46 53.93
N ALA A 5 95.80 -44.75 54.00
CA ALA A 5 95.19 -45.52 52.91
C ALA A 5 93.65 -45.51 53.02
N ALA A 6 92.95 -45.81 51.91
CA ALA A 6 91.48 -45.88 51.87
C ALA A 6 90.89 -46.77 52.99
N THR A 7 91.45 -47.96 53.18
CA THR A 7 91.01 -48.91 54.21
C THR A 7 91.18 -48.39 55.63
N GLN A 8 92.15 -47.51 55.85
CA GLN A 8 92.38 -46.88 57.14
C GLN A 8 91.34 -45.79 57.40
N ILE A 9 91.02 -44.96 56.41
CA ILE A 9 89.94 -43.95 56.52
C ILE A 9 88.58 -44.63 56.75
N ALA A 10 88.28 -45.73 56.05
CA ALA A 10 87.06 -46.51 56.26
C ALA A 10 86.90 -47.04 57.69
N SER A 11 88.02 -47.30 58.38
CA SER A 11 88.05 -47.80 59.77
C SER A 11 87.96 -46.71 60.84
N VAL A 12 88.05 -45.43 60.47
CA VAL A 12 87.91 -44.31 61.42
C VAL A 12 86.46 -44.26 61.93
N SER A 13 86.24 -44.12 63.24
CA SER A 13 84.88 -44.03 63.75
C SER A 13 84.18 -42.75 63.27
N VAL A 14 82.85 -42.81 63.15
CA VAL A 14 82.01 -41.65 62.78
C VAL A 14 82.23 -40.48 63.75
N GLU A 15 82.44 -40.76 65.04
CA GLU A 15 82.75 -39.76 66.05
C GLU A 15 84.13 -39.11 65.81
N ALA A 16 85.14 -39.88 65.40
CA ALA A 16 86.48 -39.37 65.19
C ALA A 16 86.59 -38.43 63.97
N VAL A 17 85.80 -38.66 62.91
CA VAL A 17 85.78 -37.75 61.76
C VAL A 17 85.16 -36.39 62.08
N THR A 18 84.30 -36.28 63.10
CA THR A 18 83.71 -34.98 63.52
C THR A 18 84.77 -33.94 63.92
N GLY A 19 85.93 -34.38 64.40
CA GLY A 19 87.04 -33.53 64.81
C GLY A 19 88.02 -33.16 63.70
N PHE A 20 87.78 -33.59 62.45
CA PHE A 20 88.64 -33.23 61.33
C PHE A 20 88.49 -31.74 61.00
N THR A 21 89.59 -31.09 60.66
CA THR A 21 89.60 -29.69 60.16
C THR A 21 89.72 -29.64 58.64
N ALA A 22 89.37 -28.50 58.03
CA ALA A 22 89.52 -28.29 56.59
C ALA A 22 90.94 -28.61 56.09
N THR A 23 91.98 -28.14 56.80
CA THR A 23 93.38 -28.38 56.46
C THR A 23 93.76 -29.86 56.55
N GLN A 24 93.18 -30.59 57.52
CA GLN A 24 93.42 -32.02 57.68
C GLN A 24 92.80 -32.80 56.51
N VAL A 25 91.57 -32.50 56.12
CA VAL A 25 90.89 -33.09 54.96
C VAL A 25 91.62 -32.77 53.66
N ALA A 26 92.02 -31.51 53.44
CA ALA A 26 92.79 -31.10 52.26
C ALA A 26 94.13 -31.85 52.14
N SER A 27 94.72 -32.24 53.26
CA SER A 27 96.01 -32.95 53.31
C SER A 27 95.92 -34.47 53.15
N LEU A 28 94.73 -35.06 52.96
CA LEU A 28 94.54 -36.47 52.63
C LEU A 28 94.95 -36.74 51.17
N SER A 29 95.45 -37.93 50.87
CA SER A 29 95.67 -38.33 49.47
C SER A 29 94.32 -38.59 48.78
N VAL A 30 94.29 -38.53 47.45
CA VAL A 30 93.10 -38.89 46.64
C VAL A 30 92.64 -40.32 46.98
N GLU A 31 93.59 -41.26 47.11
CA GLU A 31 93.31 -42.64 47.53
C GLU A 31 92.73 -42.73 48.95
N ALA A 32 93.22 -41.95 49.91
CA ALA A 32 92.68 -41.96 51.27
C ALA A 32 91.20 -41.55 51.30
N VAL A 33 90.85 -40.54 50.50
CA VAL A 33 89.52 -39.95 50.43
C VAL A 33 88.48 -40.93 49.86
N THR A 34 88.86 -41.87 48.99
CA THR A 34 87.93 -42.92 48.50
C THR A 34 87.53 -43.92 49.59
N GLY A 35 88.19 -43.88 50.75
CA GLY A 35 87.88 -44.73 51.89
C GLY A 35 86.77 -44.20 52.79
N PHE A 36 86.30 -42.97 52.61
CA PHE A 36 85.17 -42.45 53.38
C PHE A 36 83.90 -43.27 53.10
N THR A 37 82.99 -43.30 54.08
CA THR A 37 81.63 -43.84 53.96
C THR A 37 80.62 -42.69 54.01
N ALA A 38 79.41 -42.90 53.49
CA ALA A 38 78.34 -41.90 53.56
C ALA A 38 78.11 -41.36 54.98
N THR A 39 78.09 -42.25 55.99
CA THR A 39 77.88 -41.87 57.39
C THR A 39 79.03 -41.04 57.95
N GLN A 40 80.27 -41.30 57.53
CA GLN A 40 81.41 -40.47 57.91
C GLN A 40 81.35 -39.10 57.26
N ILE A 41 80.98 -38.99 55.98
CA ILE A 41 80.80 -37.69 55.30
C ILE A 41 79.71 -36.87 55.98
N ALA A 42 78.56 -37.49 56.28
CA ALA A 42 77.46 -36.81 56.97
C ALA A 42 77.85 -36.28 58.36
N ALA A 43 78.81 -36.92 59.03
CA ALA A 43 79.32 -36.51 60.34
C ALA A 43 80.45 -35.48 60.30
N LEU A 44 81.09 -35.25 59.13
CA LEU A 44 82.09 -34.21 58.99
C LEU A 44 81.47 -32.83 59.23
N SER A 45 82.19 -31.96 59.93
CA SER A 45 81.77 -30.57 60.08
C SER A 45 81.72 -29.87 58.72
N VAL A 46 80.82 -28.89 58.59
CA VAL A 46 80.66 -28.08 57.38
C VAL A 46 81.98 -27.39 56.98
N GLU A 47 82.81 -27.03 57.96
CA GLU A 47 84.16 -26.49 57.76
C GLU A 47 85.14 -27.56 57.23
N ALA A 48 85.11 -28.77 57.78
CA ALA A 48 85.93 -29.89 57.31
C ALA A 48 85.63 -30.25 55.84
N ILE A 49 84.35 -30.25 55.46
CA ILE A 49 83.91 -30.48 54.08
C ILE A 49 84.48 -29.41 53.13
N GLY A 50 84.55 -28.15 53.54
CA GLY A 50 85.16 -27.08 52.74
C GLY A 50 86.64 -27.31 52.40
N GLY A 51 87.32 -28.24 53.10
CA GLY A 51 88.71 -28.63 52.85
C GLY A 51 88.93 -29.60 51.69
N PHE A 52 87.89 -30.22 51.12
CA PHE A 52 88.07 -31.12 49.98
C PHE A 52 88.57 -30.36 48.73
N THR A 53 89.61 -30.88 48.10
CA THR A 53 90.16 -30.37 46.83
C THR A 53 89.40 -30.94 45.64
N ALA A 54 89.46 -30.26 44.49
CA ALA A 54 88.87 -30.72 43.22
C ALA A 54 89.23 -32.18 42.86
N THR A 55 90.52 -32.54 42.98
CA THR A 55 90.99 -33.90 42.69
C THR A 55 90.46 -34.94 43.66
N GLN A 56 90.25 -34.56 44.93
CA GLN A 56 89.65 -35.44 45.92
C GLN A 56 88.15 -35.64 45.64
N ILE A 57 87.41 -34.57 45.33
CA ILE A 57 85.99 -34.64 44.97
C ILE A 57 85.75 -35.54 43.76
N ALA A 58 86.53 -35.37 42.68
CA ALA A 58 86.40 -36.18 41.47
C ALA A 58 86.64 -37.69 41.70
N SER A 59 87.35 -38.06 42.78
CA SER A 59 87.64 -39.46 43.13
C SER A 59 86.59 -40.13 44.03
N LEU A 60 85.63 -39.37 44.56
CA LEU A 60 84.60 -39.91 45.46
C LEU A 60 83.69 -40.89 44.72
N SER A 61 83.43 -42.04 45.34
CA SER A 61 82.45 -43.01 44.83
C SER A 61 81.03 -42.50 45.03
N LEU A 62 80.09 -43.03 44.25
CA LEU A 62 78.68 -42.63 44.31
C LEU A 62 78.05 -42.92 45.67
N ASP A 63 78.44 -44.02 46.33
CA ASP A 63 77.92 -44.39 47.65
C ASP A 63 78.28 -43.34 48.72
N VAL A 64 79.44 -42.69 48.58
CA VAL A 64 79.91 -41.65 49.51
C VAL A 64 79.09 -40.36 49.35
N LEU A 65 78.62 -40.07 48.14
CA LEU A 65 77.86 -38.87 47.85
C LEU A 65 76.51 -38.79 48.58
N ALA A 66 75.92 -39.95 48.90
CA ALA A 66 74.69 -40.03 49.70
C ALA A 66 74.86 -39.48 51.13
N GLY A 67 76.10 -39.28 51.60
CA GLY A 67 76.41 -38.69 52.89
C GLY A 67 76.40 -37.17 52.94
N PHE A 68 76.45 -36.48 51.79
CA PHE A 68 76.51 -35.01 51.77
C PHE A 68 75.14 -34.39 52.09
N THR A 69 75.14 -33.38 52.95
CA THR A 69 73.97 -32.55 53.23
C THR A 69 73.96 -31.26 52.42
N ALA A 70 72.79 -30.60 52.31
CA ALA A 70 72.65 -29.31 51.64
C ALA A 70 73.64 -28.25 52.15
N THR A 71 73.78 -28.13 53.48
CA THR A 71 74.68 -27.19 54.13
C THR A 71 76.15 -27.50 53.88
N GLN A 72 76.51 -28.78 53.77
CA GLN A 72 77.87 -29.19 53.42
C GLN A 72 78.22 -28.90 51.97
N ILE A 73 77.29 -29.11 51.03
CA ILE A 73 77.50 -28.74 49.62
C ILE A 73 77.66 -27.23 49.47
N ALA A 74 76.84 -26.43 50.17
CA ALA A 74 76.88 -24.97 50.10
C ALA A 74 78.26 -24.38 50.50
N THR A 75 79.06 -25.08 51.31
CA THR A 75 80.38 -24.61 51.76
C THR A 75 81.57 -25.15 50.98
N LEU A 76 81.34 -26.08 50.05
CA LEU A 76 82.39 -26.50 49.11
C LEU A 76 82.86 -25.32 48.27
N SER A 77 84.17 -25.26 48.01
CA SER A 77 84.70 -24.25 47.08
C SER A 77 84.14 -24.45 45.67
N VAL A 78 84.06 -23.37 44.89
CA VAL A 78 83.62 -23.40 43.50
C VAL A 78 84.48 -24.36 42.67
N GLU A 79 85.80 -24.40 42.92
CA GLU A 79 86.73 -25.31 42.25
C GLU A 79 86.45 -26.79 42.60
N ALA A 80 86.12 -27.07 43.86
CA ALA A 80 85.74 -28.40 44.30
C ALA A 80 84.42 -28.86 43.67
N VAL A 81 83.42 -27.98 43.60
CA VAL A 81 82.14 -28.27 42.95
C VAL A 81 82.29 -28.47 41.43
N ALA A 82 83.10 -27.66 40.76
CA ALA A 82 83.33 -27.79 39.32
C ALA A 82 83.99 -29.14 38.93
N ALA A 83 84.60 -29.85 39.89
CA ALA A 83 85.23 -31.14 39.68
C ALA A 83 84.26 -32.34 39.70
N PHE A 84 83.00 -32.14 40.09
CA PHE A 84 81.99 -33.20 40.00
C PHE A 84 81.74 -33.63 38.55
N THR A 85 81.59 -34.93 38.36
CA THR A 85 81.17 -35.53 37.08
C THR A 85 79.65 -35.57 36.96
N ALA A 86 79.13 -35.73 35.74
CA ALA A 86 77.69 -35.88 35.49
C ALA A 86 77.06 -37.03 36.30
N THR A 87 77.75 -38.17 36.40
CA THR A 87 77.29 -39.34 37.16
C THR A 87 77.25 -39.07 38.66
N GLN A 88 78.20 -38.28 39.18
CA GLN A 88 78.20 -37.87 40.58
C GLN A 88 77.06 -36.88 40.88
N ILE A 89 76.80 -35.92 39.99
CA ILE A 89 75.64 -35.02 40.11
C ILE A 89 74.33 -35.82 40.13
N ALA A 90 74.15 -36.74 39.18
CA ALA A 90 72.96 -37.60 39.11
C ALA A 90 72.74 -38.45 40.38
N ALA A 91 73.80 -38.78 41.11
CA ALA A 91 73.73 -39.61 42.32
C ALA A 91 73.37 -38.82 43.59
N PHE A 92 73.43 -37.48 43.58
CA PHE A 92 73.04 -36.69 44.74
C PHE A 92 71.54 -36.77 45.02
N SER A 93 71.17 -36.70 46.30
CA SER A 93 69.77 -36.55 46.68
C SER A 93 69.25 -35.15 46.32
N VAL A 94 67.93 -35.01 46.15
CA VAL A 94 67.30 -33.70 45.90
C VAL A 94 67.54 -32.71 47.05
N GLU A 95 67.64 -33.19 48.29
CA GLU A 95 67.95 -32.34 49.45
C GLU A 95 69.38 -31.81 49.37
N THR A 96 70.33 -32.67 48.97
CA THR A 96 71.73 -32.29 48.76
C THR A 96 71.86 -31.26 47.63
N VAL A 97 71.15 -31.46 46.51
CA VAL A 97 71.17 -30.54 45.37
C VAL A 97 70.57 -29.17 45.70
N ALA A 98 69.54 -29.10 46.55
CA ALA A 98 68.96 -27.82 46.98
C ALA A 98 69.97 -26.92 47.73
N GLY A 99 71.09 -27.47 48.21
CA GLY A 99 72.17 -26.72 48.86
C GLY A 99 73.15 -26.01 47.92
N PHE A 100 73.12 -26.26 46.60
CA PHE A 100 74.01 -25.58 45.67
C PHE A 100 73.72 -24.08 45.59
N THR A 101 74.78 -23.28 45.65
CA THR A 101 74.70 -21.82 45.53
C THR A 101 74.73 -21.37 44.06
N PRO A 102 74.27 -20.15 43.73
CA PRO A 102 74.31 -19.64 42.35
C PRO A 102 75.71 -19.61 41.73
N THR A 103 76.74 -19.27 42.50
CA THR A 103 78.14 -19.25 42.03
C THR A 103 78.68 -20.66 41.76
N GLN A 104 78.28 -21.64 42.57
CA GLN A 104 78.62 -23.04 42.35
C GLN A 104 77.97 -23.59 41.10
N ILE A 105 76.65 -23.39 40.90
CA ILE A 105 75.95 -23.83 39.68
C ILE A 105 76.56 -23.21 38.42
N ALA A 106 76.82 -21.90 38.44
CA ALA A 106 77.41 -21.20 37.30
C ALA A 106 78.80 -21.74 36.90
N SER A 107 79.55 -22.32 37.85
CA SER A 107 80.89 -22.87 37.61
C SER A 107 80.91 -24.27 36.98
N LEU A 108 79.78 -24.97 36.98
CA LEU A 108 79.70 -26.33 36.47
C LEU A 108 79.97 -26.38 34.97
N SER A 109 80.63 -27.45 34.51
CA SER A 109 80.78 -27.66 33.07
C SER A 109 79.44 -28.03 32.42
N VAL A 110 79.31 -27.79 31.12
CA VAL A 110 78.15 -28.22 30.30
C VAL A 110 77.91 -29.73 30.44
N ALA A 111 78.98 -30.54 30.47
CA ALA A 111 78.88 -31.98 30.67
C ALA A 111 78.36 -32.35 32.06
N THR A 112 78.77 -31.62 33.09
CA THR A 112 78.33 -31.83 34.48
C THR A 112 76.87 -31.44 34.66
N VAL A 113 76.44 -30.31 34.09
CA VAL A 113 75.05 -29.83 34.11
C VAL A 113 74.11 -30.84 33.43
N ALA A 114 74.53 -31.46 32.33
CA ALA A 114 73.75 -32.50 31.66
C ALA A 114 73.44 -33.74 32.54
N GLY A 115 74.13 -33.90 33.68
CA GLY A 115 73.89 -34.96 34.66
C GLY A 115 72.73 -34.71 35.63
N PHE A 116 72.15 -33.51 35.68
CA PHE A 116 71.00 -33.24 36.54
C PHE A 116 69.76 -34.00 36.07
N THR A 117 69.02 -34.56 37.04
CA THR A 117 67.72 -35.20 36.82
C THR A 117 66.57 -34.21 36.99
N ALA A 118 65.36 -34.56 36.54
CA ALA A 118 64.17 -33.72 36.68
C ALA A 118 63.90 -33.30 38.14
N THR A 119 63.93 -34.25 39.07
CA THR A 119 63.65 -33.98 40.49
C THR A 119 64.72 -33.10 41.14
N GLN A 120 65.97 -33.20 40.66
CA GLN A 120 67.06 -32.33 41.11
C GLN A 120 66.91 -30.91 40.56
N ILE A 121 66.55 -30.73 39.29
CA ILE A 121 66.25 -29.40 38.72
C ILE A 121 65.13 -28.73 39.51
N ALA A 122 64.05 -29.46 39.82
CA ALA A 122 62.93 -28.95 40.63
C ALA A 122 63.36 -28.48 42.03
N SER A 123 64.40 -29.11 42.61
CA SER A 123 64.91 -28.82 43.96
C SER A 123 65.83 -27.60 44.03
N LEU A 124 66.38 -27.15 42.90
CA LEU A 124 67.26 -25.97 42.86
C LEU A 124 66.47 -24.70 43.21
N SER A 125 67.06 -23.84 44.03
CA SER A 125 66.51 -22.51 44.26
C SER A 125 66.43 -21.71 42.95
N VAL A 126 65.49 -20.78 42.86
CA VAL A 126 65.31 -19.94 41.65
C VAL A 126 66.57 -19.15 41.31
N GLU A 127 67.30 -18.69 42.33
CA GLU A 127 68.58 -17.98 42.14
C GLU A 127 69.69 -18.91 41.64
N ALA A 128 69.77 -20.14 42.17
CA ALA A 128 70.77 -21.11 41.75
C ALA A 128 70.49 -21.64 40.34
N PHE A 129 69.22 -21.92 40.03
CA PHE A 129 68.81 -22.31 38.69
C PHE A 129 69.02 -21.16 37.68
N GLY A 130 68.65 -19.93 38.04
CA GLY A 130 68.79 -18.75 37.19
C GLY A 130 70.24 -18.34 36.90
N SER A 131 71.23 -18.90 37.60
CA SER A 131 72.65 -18.66 37.30
C SER A 131 73.22 -19.53 36.18
N LEU A 132 72.44 -20.51 35.69
CA LEU A 132 72.82 -21.30 34.51
C LEU A 132 72.89 -20.40 33.27
N THR A 133 74.01 -20.50 32.55
CA THR A 133 74.20 -19.85 31.26
C THR A 133 73.32 -20.49 30.19
N ALA A 134 73.06 -19.77 29.09
CA ALA A 134 72.30 -20.31 27.96
C ALA A 134 72.88 -21.62 27.40
N VAL A 135 74.21 -21.76 27.38
CA VAL A 135 74.90 -22.98 26.91
C VAL A 135 74.71 -24.15 27.88
N GLN A 136 74.78 -23.89 29.19
CA GLN A 136 74.50 -24.91 30.21
C GLN A 136 73.03 -25.35 30.17
N MET A 137 72.09 -24.40 30.05
CA MET A 137 70.67 -24.71 29.90
C MET A 137 70.37 -25.57 28.66
N ALA A 138 70.97 -25.25 27.51
CA ALA A 138 70.82 -26.03 26.29
C ALA A 138 71.35 -27.48 26.41
N SER A 139 72.27 -27.75 27.35
CA SER A 139 72.84 -29.09 27.57
C SER A 139 72.06 -30.01 28.49
N LEU A 140 71.07 -29.47 29.21
CA LEU A 140 70.17 -30.29 30.01
C LEU A 140 69.39 -31.23 29.12
N SER A 141 69.20 -32.47 29.59
CA SER A 141 68.38 -33.45 28.87
C SER A 141 66.92 -33.01 28.83
N ALA A 142 66.18 -33.53 27.84
CA ALA A 142 64.74 -33.32 27.76
C ALA A 142 64.02 -33.78 29.05
N GLU A 143 64.46 -34.90 29.65
CA GLU A 143 63.94 -35.39 30.93
C GLU A 143 64.16 -34.39 32.06
N ALA A 144 65.33 -33.74 32.14
CA ALA A 144 65.62 -32.74 33.15
C ALA A 144 64.68 -31.51 33.05
N PHE A 145 64.28 -31.13 31.83
CA PHE A 145 63.30 -30.06 31.60
C PHE A 145 61.90 -30.38 32.17
N GLY A 146 61.55 -31.65 32.31
CA GLY A 146 60.30 -32.06 32.97
C GLY A 146 60.24 -31.73 34.46
N GLY A 147 61.39 -31.41 35.06
CA GLY A 147 61.52 -30.96 36.44
C GLY A 147 61.37 -29.46 36.65
N LEU A 148 61.27 -28.66 35.58
CA LEU A 148 61.13 -27.22 35.72
C LEU A 148 59.83 -26.86 36.45
N THR A 149 59.90 -25.79 37.25
CA THR A 149 58.73 -25.17 37.88
C THR A 149 58.34 -23.89 37.15
N ALA A 150 57.11 -23.41 37.33
CA ALA A 150 56.67 -22.14 36.74
C ALA A 150 57.56 -20.95 37.14
N VAL A 151 58.00 -20.92 38.41
CA VAL A 151 58.85 -19.83 38.93
C VAL A 151 60.26 -19.88 38.33
N GLN A 152 60.81 -21.08 38.14
CA GLN A 152 62.09 -21.26 37.45
C GLN A 152 61.98 -20.89 35.97
N MET A 153 60.89 -21.24 35.28
CA MET A 153 60.67 -20.83 33.89
C MET A 153 60.62 -19.29 33.78
N ALA A 154 59.86 -18.63 34.67
CA ALA A 154 59.71 -17.18 34.69
C ALA A 154 61.02 -16.43 34.98
N SER A 155 61.97 -17.03 35.71
CA SER A 155 63.26 -16.41 36.03
C SER A 155 64.27 -16.42 34.88
N LEU A 156 64.04 -17.22 33.83
CA LEU A 156 64.95 -17.33 32.70
C LEU A 156 64.94 -16.09 31.82
N SER A 157 66.10 -15.74 31.28
CA SER A 157 66.19 -14.69 30.27
C SER A 157 65.67 -15.17 28.90
N ALA A 158 65.20 -14.23 28.06
CA ALA A 158 64.75 -14.53 26.71
C ALA A 158 65.85 -15.18 25.84
N SER A 159 67.12 -14.79 26.03
CA SER A 159 68.25 -15.40 25.31
C SER A 159 68.54 -16.82 25.75
N THR A 160 68.27 -17.16 27.02
CA THR A 160 68.33 -18.53 27.51
C THR A 160 67.25 -19.40 26.87
N VAL A 161 66.01 -18.91 26.85
CA VAL A 161 64.86 -19.63 26.28
C VAL A 161 65.00 -19.81 24.76
N ALA A 162 65.64 -18.87 24.06
CA ALA A 162 65.90 -18.98 22.62
C ALA A 162 66.75 -20.21 22.22
N GLY A 163 67.52 -20.75 23.16
CA GLY A 163 68.35 -21.94 22.96
C GLY A 163 67.65 -23.27 23.19
N PHE A 164 66.36 -23.28 23.54
CA PHE A 164 65.61 -24.51 23.78
C PHE A 164 65.36 -25.29 22.50
N ALA A 165 65.50 -26.62 22.57
CA ALA A 165 65.17 -27.53 21.48
C ALA A 165 63.72 -28.03 21.55
N ALA A 166 63.16 -28.50 20.43
CA ALA A 166 61.80 -29.05 20.37
C ALA A 166 61.56 -30.16 21.40
N THR A 167 62.52 -31.08 21.56
CA THR A 167 62.41 -32.19 22.53
C THR A 167 62.42 -31.72 23.97
N GLN A 168 63.10 -30.61 24.27
CA GLN A 168 63.09 -30.00 25.59
C GLN A 168 61.74 -29.36 25.87
N ILE A 169 61.20 -28.56 24.93
CA ILE A 169 59.86 -27.99 25.03
C ILE A 169 58.79 -29.07 25.24
N ALA A 170 58.83 -30.16 24.46
CA ALA A 170 57.90 -31.28 24.59
C ALA A 170 57.91 -31.94 25.97
N SER A 171 59.00 -31.80 26.72
CA SER A 171 59.15 -32.39 28.05
C SER A 171 58.82 -31.42 29.19
N VAL A 172 58.64 -30.12 28.91
CA VAL A 172 58.26 -29.11 29.91
C VAL A 172 56.89 -29.47 30.49
N SER A 173 56.74 -29.46 31.82
CA SER A 173 55.45 -29.74 32.45
C SER A 173 54.41 -28.65 32.15
N VAL A 174 53.13 -29.01 32.11
CA VAL A 174 52.01 -28.06 31.92
C VAL A 174 52.04 -26.94 32.99
N GLU A 175 52.49 -27.27 34.21
CA GLU A 175 52.70 -26.31 35.30
C GLU A 175 53.83 -25.32 34.96
N ALA A 176 54.99 -25.79 34.50
CA ALA A 176 56.10 -24.92 34.13
C ALA A 176 55.77 -23.99 32.96
N VAL A 177 54.95 -24.45 32.01
CA VAL A 177 54.49 -23.64 30.87
C VAL A 177 53.73 -22.38 31.32
N THR A 178 53.02 -22.42 32.46
CA THR A 178 52.33 -21.24 33.01
C THR A 178 53.29 -20.11 33.40
N GLY A 179 54.57 -20.43 33.61
CA GLY A 179 55.63 -19.48 33.94
C GLY A 179 56.28 -18.78 32.75
N PHE A 180 55.94 -19.16 31.51
CA PHE A 180 56.42 -18.40 30.35
C PHE A 180 55.90 -16.96 30.38
N THR A 181 56.75 -16.04 29.91
CA THR A 181 56.40 -14.63 29.68
C THR A 181 56.31 -14.35 28.18
N ALA A 182 55.64 -13.26 27.79
CA ALA A 182 55.52 -12.88 26.37
C ALA A 182 56.89 -12.73 25.69
N THR A 183 57.85 -12.12 26.36
CA THR A 183 59.22 -11.93 25.83
C THR A 183 59.95 -13.25 25.61
N GLN A 184 59.72 -14.25 26.46
CA GLN A 184 60.31 -15.58 26.31
C GLN A 184 59.65 -16.36 25.17
N VAL A 185 58.32 -16.30 25.06
CA VAL A 185 57.61 -16.92 23.92
C VAL A 185 58.10 -16.31 22.61
N ALA A 186 58.23 -14.99 22.53
CA ALA A 186 58.74 -14.29 21.35
C ALA A 186 60.18 -14.67 20.97
N SER A 187 61.00 -15.14 21.93
CA SER A 187 62.39 -15.51 21.68
C SER A 187 62.59 -16.99 21.31
N LEU A 188 61.58 -17.84 21.47
CA LEU A 188 61.64 -19.23 21.05
C LEU A 188 61.92 -19.34 19.55
N SER A 189 62.74 -20.31 19.16
CA SER A 189 62.96 -20.59 17.74
C SER A 189 61.73 -21.26 17.12
N VAL A 190 61.58 -21.13 15.79
CA VAL A 190 60.52 -21.83 15.05
C VAL A 190 60.63 -23.36 15.16
N GLU A 191 61.84 -23.88 15.41
CA GLU A 191 62.06 -25.31 15.68
C GLU A 191 61.64 -25.66 17.12
N ALA A 192 61.89 -24.82 18.11
CA ALA A 192 61.51 -25.08 19.49
C ALA A 192 59.98 -25.21 19.65
N VAL A 193 59.23 -24.31 19.02
CA VAL A 193 57.76 -24.28 19.14
C VAL A 193 57.08 -25.52 18.55
N THR A 194 57.72 -26.26 17.63
CA THR A 194 57.16 -27.52 17.11
C THR A 194 57.08 -28.61 18.19
N GLY A 195 57.80 -28.42 19.31
CA GLY A 195 57.79 -29.32 20.45
C GLY A 195 56.58 -29.18 21.36
N PHE A 196 55.78 -28.10 21.25
CA PHE A 196 54.61 -27.93 22.10
C PHE A 196 53.54 -28.99 21.81
N ALA A 197 52.94 -29.53 22.87
CA ALA A 197 51.72 -30.34 22.83
C ALA A 197 50.47 -29.47 23.06
N ALA A 198 49.30 -29.98 22.67
CA ALA A 198 48.02 -29.28 22.85
C ALA A 198 47.77 -28.86 24.31
N THR A 199 48.06 -29.75 25.27
CA THR A 199 47.87 -29.49 26.70
C THR A 199 48.81 -28.42 27.25
N GLN A 200 50.00 -28.27 26.66
CA GLN A 200 50.92 -27.21 27.00
C GLN A 200 50.44 -25.87 26.43
N ILE A 201 50.03 -25.83 25.15
CA ILE A 201 49.47 -24.61 24.56
C ILE A 201 48.27 -24.11 25.37
N ALA A 202 47.38 -25.02 25.81
CA ALA A 202 46.24 -24.68 26.65
C ALA A 202 46.62 -24.04 28.00
N SER A 203 47.83 -24.30 28.52
CA SER A 203 48.31 -23.74 29.79
C SER A 203 49.24 -22.52 29.65
N VAL A 204 49.62 -22.13 28.43
CA VAL A 204 50.33 -20.86 28.20
C VAL A 204 49.43 -19.72 28.69
N SER A 205 49.95 -18.83 29.54
CA SER A 205 49.16 -17.73 30.06
C SER A 205 48.69 -16.80 28.93
N VAL A 206 47.53 -16.15 29.08
CA VAL A 206 47.00 -15.20 28.08
C VAL A 206 48.00 -14.08 27.80
N GLU A 207 48.75 -13.64 28.81
CA GLU A 207 49.84 -12.66 28.66
C GLU A 207 50.97 -13.23 27.80
N ALA A 208 51.42 -14.45 28.06
CA ALA A 208 52.52 -15.06 27.30
C ALA A 208 52.17 -15.36 25.84
N VAL A 209 50.90 -15.71 25.56
CA VAL A 209 50.43 -15.94 24.19
C VAL A 209 50.60 -14.70 23.30
N THR A 210 50.55 -13.48 23.84
CA THR A 210 50.80 -12.25 23.08
C THR A 210 52.22 -12.16 22.49
N GLY A 211 53.16 -12.96 23.02
CA GLY A 211 54.53 -13.05 22.55
C GLY A 211 54.72 -13.88 21.27
N PHE A 212 53.75 -14.71 20.88
CA PHE A 212 53.87 -15.48 19.64
C PHE A 212 53.92 -14.56 18.42
N VAL A 213 54.84 -14.85 17.49
CA VAL A 213 54.94 -14.19 16.18
C VAL A 213 54.44 -15.08 15.05
N ALA A 214 54.10 -14.49 13.90
CA ALA A 214 53.51 -15.20 12.75
C ALA A 214 54.29 -16.46 12.35
N THR A 215 55.62 -16.38 12.28
CA THR A 215 56.48 -17.52 11.87
C THR A 215 56.49 -18.66 12.89
N GLN A 216 56.35 -18.35 14.18
CA GLN A 216 56.23 -19.36 15.23
C GLN A 216 54.88 -20.06 15.16
N VAL A 217 53.79 -19.29 15.03
CA VAL A 217 52.44 -19.83 14.90
C VAL A 217 52.33 -20.74 13.66
N ALA A 218 52.89 -20.32 12.52
CA ALA A 218 52.96 -21.13 11.30
C ALA A 218 53.72 -22.47 11.49
N SER A 219 54.65 -22.53 12.46
CA SER A 219 55.50 -23.69 12.72
C SER A 219 54.96 -24.60 13.83
N LEU A 220 53.93 -24.17 14.58
CA LEU A 220 53.25 -25.03 15.55
C LEU A 220 52.68 -26.28 14.86
N SER A 221 52.77 -27.43 15.51
CA SER A 221 52.12 -28.63 15.00
C SER A 221 50.60 -28.45 14.95
N VAL A 222 49.94 -29.14 14.02
CA VAL A 222 48.47 -29.10 13.92
C VAL A 222 47.82 -29.55 15.23
N GLU A 223 48.42 -30.53 15.93
CA GLU A 223 47.99 -30.99 17.24
C GLU A 223 48.14 -29.90 18.31
N ALA A 224 49.27 -29.18 18.35
CA ALA A 224 49.48 -28.08 19.30
C ALA A 224 48.40 -26.99 19.17
N VAL A 225 48.04 -26.64 17.94
CA VAL A 225 47.03 -25.60 17.65
C VAL A 225 45.65 -25.94 18.20
N THR A 226 45.29 -27.22 18.30
CA THR A 226 44.01 -27.63 18.93
C THR A 226 43.92 -27.26 20.41
N GLY A 227 45.07 -27.00 21.06
CA GLY A 227 45.17 -26.62 22.46
C GLY A 227 44.83 -25.17 22.77
N PHE A 228 44.77 -24.29 21.75
CA PHE A 228 44.40 -22.89 21.99
C PHE A 228 42.97 -22.78 22.52
N THR A 229 42.79 -21.94 23.52
CA THR A 229 41.49 -21.56 24.07
C THR A 229 40.96 -20.29 23.40
N ALA A 230 39.65 -20.02 23.50
CA ALA A 230 39.04 -18.80 22.97
C ALA A 230 39.75 -17.52 23.45
N THR A 231 40.08 -17.45 24.74
CA THR A 231 40.74 -16.29 25.36
C THR A 231 42.16 -16.10 24.85
N GLN A 232 42.88 -17.18 24.58
CA GLN A 232 44.23 -17.12 24.02
C GLN A 232 44.20 -16.68 22.55
N ILE A 233 43.26 -17.21 21.75
CA ILE A 233 43.04 -16.74 20.37
C ILE A 233 42.73 -15.25 20.34
N ALA A 234 41.84 -14.78 21.21
CA ALA A 234 41.49 -13.36 21.30
C ALA A 234 42.69 -12.46 21.65
N ALA A 235 43.67 -13.00 22.40
CA ALA A 235 44.86 -12.27 22.83
C ALA A 235 46.03 -12.33 21.83
N LEU A 236 46.05 -13.29 20.90
CA LEU A 236 47.06 -13.34 19.83
C LEU A 236 47.04 -12.05 19.02
N SER A 237 48.21 -11.56 18.64
CA SER A 237 48.29 -10.41 17.74
C SER A 237 47.69 -10.74 16.38
N VAL A 238 47.19 -9.72 15.68
CA VAL A 238 46.69 -9.83 14.30
C VAL A 238 47.73 -10.46 13.37
N GLU A 239 49.01 -10.09 13.54
CA GLU A 239 50.13 -10.67 12.80
C GLU A 239 50.33 -12.16 13.12
N ALA A 240 50.25 -12.55 14.39
CA ALA A 240 50.36 -13.95 14.80
C ALA A 240 49.23 -14.82 14.24
N ILE A 241 47.98 -14.32 14.28
CA ILE A 241 46.82 -14.99 13.67
C ILE A 241 46.99 -15.14 12.15
N GLY A 242 47.51 -14.11 11.47
CA GLY A 242 47.83 -14.16 10.04
C GLY A 242 48.91 -15.21 9.66
N GLY A 243 49.67 -15.72 10.64
CA GLY A 243 50.62 -16.82 10.45
C GLY A 243 49.98 -18.22 10.44
N LEU A 244 48.71 -18.37 10.83
CA LEU A 244 48.04 -19.68 10.82
C LEU A 244 47.87 -20.20 9.39
N THR A 245 48.28 -21.44 9.16
CA THR A 245 48.06 -22.14 7.90
C THR A 245 46.61 -22.63 7.79
N THR A 246 46.14 -22.92 6.57
CA THR A 246 44.78 -23.43 6.33
C THR A 246 44.50 -24.73 7.10
N THR A 247 45.50 -25.63 7.22
CA THR A 247 45.38 -26.87 7.99
C THR A 247 45.29 -26.61 9.49
N GLN A 248 46.03 -25.64 10.02
CA GLN A 248 45.94 -25.27 11.43
C GLN A 248 44.60 -24.60 11.75
N ILE A 249 44.08 -23.75 10.86
CA ILE A 249 42.75 -23.13 11.02
C ILE A 249 41.64 -24.19 11.04
N ALA A 250 41.68 -25.14 10.11
CA ALA A 250 40.71 -26.24 10.08
C ALA A 250 40.78 -27.13 11.35
N ALA A 251 41.93 -27.17 12.03
CA ALA A 251 42.13 -27.94 13.25
C ALA A 251 41.79 -27.18 14.55
N LEU A 252 41.67 -25.84 14.52
CA LEU A 252 41.25 -25.07 15.69
C LEU A 252 39.93 -25.61 16.25
N SER A 253 39.81 -25.66 17.57
CA SER A 253 38.53 -26.02 18.18
C SER A 253 37.46 -24.98 17.85
N VAL A 254 36.19 -25.41 17.85
CA VAL A 254 35.04 -24.52 17.61
C VAL A 254 35.04 -23.36 18.63
N GLU A 255 35.40 -23.65 19.88
CA GLU A 255 35.51 -22.65 20.95
C GLU A 255 36.67 -21.66 20.69
N ALA A 256 37.82 -22.14 20.21
CA ALA A 256 38.95 -21.28 19.84
C ALA A 256 38.57 -20.32 18.70
N VAL A 257 37.89 -20.82 17.66
CA VAL A 257 37.41 -20.00 16.54
C VAL A 257 36.40 -18.94 17.00
N ALA A 258 35.50 -19.27 17.94
CA ALA A 258 34.57 -18.31 18.53
C ALA A 258 35.27 -17.15 19.26
N GLY A 259 36.53 -17.34 19.68
CA GLY A 259 37.37 -16.31 20.29
C GLY A 259 38.02 -15.33 19.31
N LEU A 260 37.92 -15.56 17.99
CA LEU A 260 38.45 -14.63 16.99
C LEU A 260 37.73 -13.29 17.06
N THR A 261 38.51 -12.21 17.03
CA THR A 261 38.01 -10.84 17.02
C THR A 261 37.76 -10.35 15.59
N VAL A 262 36.96 -9.29 15.46
CA VAL A 262 36.66 -8.64 14.17
C VAL A 262 37.92 -8.24 13.38
N THR A 263 38.97 -7.75 14.05
CA THR A 263 40.22 -7.33 13.41
C THR A 263 41.09 -8.51 12.99
N GLN A 264 41.06 -9.61 13.75
CA GLN A 264 41.75 -10.85 13.39
C GLN A 264 41.09 -11.53 12.20
N ILE A 265 39.75 -11.59 12.13
CA ILE A 265 39.03 -12.12 10.97
C ILE A 265 39.34 -11.30 9.71
N ALA A 266 39.30 -9.97 9.81
CA ALA A 266 39.59 -9.09 8.67
C ALA A 266 41.03 -9.24 8.14
N SER A 267 41.99 -9.70 8.97
CA SER A 267 43.38 -9.90 8.57
C SER A 267 43.70 -11.29 8.02
N LEU A 268 42.83 -12.28 8.24
CA LEU A 268 43.04 -13.63 7.73
C LEU A 268 42.99 -13.65 6.20
N SER A 269 43.80 -14.49 5.56
CA SER A 269 43.75 -14.63 4.10
C SER A 269 42.42 -15.24 3.65
N VAL A 270 42.12 -15.08 2.37
CA VAL A 270 40.91 -15.68 1.76
C VAL A 270 40.94 -17.20 1.89
N GLU A 271 42.10 -17.82 1.69
CA GLU A 271 42.32 -19.27 1.81
C GLU A 271 42.16 -19.76 3.25
N ALA A 272 42.59 -18.95 4.23
CA ALA A 272 42.42 -19.23 5.65
C ALA A 272 40.94 -19.27 6.04
N ILE A 273 40.16 -18.25 5.64
CA ILE A 273 38.72 -18.20 5.88
C ILE A 273 37.99 -19.34 5.15
N ALA A 274 38.34 -19.63 3.90
CA ALA A 274 37.76 -20.75 3.15
C ALA A 274 38.12 -22.13 3.73
N GLY A 275 39.18 -22.22 4.54
CA GLY A 275 39.58 -23.44 5.25
C GLY A 275 38.78 -23.74 6.51
N LEU A 276 37.96 -22.79 7.00
CA LEU A 276 37.08 -23.02 8.14
C LEU A 276 35.98 -24.03 7.80
N THR A 277 35.72 -24.94 8.72
CA THR A 277 34.58 -25.88 8.63
C THR A 277 33.25 -25.16 8.84
N THR A 278 32.15 -25.76 8.39
CA THR A 278 30.80 -25.19 8.58
C THR A 278 30.45 -25.01 10.07
N THR A 279 30.88 -25.93 10.94
CA THR A 279 30.68 -25.82 12.39
C THR A 279 31.49 -24.66 13.00
N GLN A 280 32.70 -24.42 12.50
CA GLN A 280 33.52 -23.28 12.93
C GLN A 280 32.92 -21.95 12.45
N ILE A 281 32.46 -21.87 11.20
CA ILE A 281 31.77 -20.68 10.65
C ILE A 281 30.52 -20.35 11.47
N ALA A 282 29.68 -21.34 11.73
CA ALA A 282 28.47 -21.15 12.54
C ALA A 282 28.76 -20.70 13.98
N ALA A 283 29.95 -21.00 14.51
CA ALA A 283 30.37 -20.62 15.86
C ALA A 283 31.09 -19.26 15.96
N LEU A 284 31.40 -18.62 14.83
CA LEU A 284 31.96 -17.26 14.85
C LEU A 284 31.03 -16.31 15.61
N SER A 285 31.60 -15.40 16.40
CA SER A 285 30.78 -14.36 17.02
C SER A 285 30.16 -13.44 15.96
N VAL A 286 29.07 -12.77 16.32
CA VAL A 286 28.39 -11.82 15.43
C VAL A 286 29.36 -10.69 15.04
N GLU A 287 30.17 -10.23 16.00
CA GLU A 287 31.21 -9.23 15.79
C GLU A 287 32.32 -9.72 14.85
N ALA A 288 32.71 -10.99 14.95
CA ALA A 288 33.70 -11.60 14.05
C ALA A 288 33.17 -11.66 12.61
N VAL A 289 31.91 -12.09 12.42
CA VAL A 289 31.27 -12.15 11.10
C VAL A 289 31.15 -10.77 10.45
N ALA A 290 30.86 -9.72 11.23
CA ALA A 290 30.82 -8.35 10.75
C ALA A 290 32.17 -7.86 10.16
N GLY A 291 33.29 -8.49 10.54
CA GLY A 291 34.63 -8.21 10.03
C GLY A 291 34.97 -8.90 8.71
N LEU A 292 34.12 -9.82 8.22
CA LEU A 292 34.36 -10.52 6.97
C LEU A 292 34.29 -9.55 5.79
N THR A 293 35.33 -9.57 4.96
CA THR A 293 35.41 -8.79 3.73
C THR A 293 34.62 -9.42 2.60
N VAL A 294 34.28 -8.61 1.60
CA VAL A 294 33.59 -9.06 0.37
C VAL A 294 34.32 -10.23 -0.31
N THR A 295 35.65 -10.21 -0.36
CA THR A 295 36.46 -11.27 -0.97
C THR A 295 36.51 -12.55 -0.12
N GLN A 296 36.48 -12.42 1.20
CA GLN A 296 36.42 -13.58 2.10
C GLN A 296 35.05 -14.27 2.02
N ILE A 297 33.95 -13.51 2.03
CA ILE A 297 32.59 -14.07 1.88
C ILE A 297 32.40 -14.75 0.52
N ALA A 298 32.84 -14.12 -0.56
CA ALA A 298 32.73 -14.69 -1.91
C ALA A 298 33.49 -16.03 -2.06
N ALA A 299 34.53 -16.25 -1.26
CA ALA A 299 35.34 -17.48 -1.29
C ALA A 299 34.82 -18.60 -0.37
N LEU A 300 33.89 -18.31 0.54
CA LEU A 300 33.26 -19.34 1.37
C LEU A 300 32.48 -20.34 0.50
N SER A 301 32.47 -21.61 0.88
CA SER A 301 31.61 -22.58 0.19
C SER A 301 30.13 -22.25 0.39
N VAL A 302 29.29 -22.80 -0.50
CA VAL A 302 27.83 -22.65 -0.40
C VAL A 302 27.31 -23.20 0.93
N GLU A 303 27.86 -24.33 1.40
CA GLU A 303 27.51 -24.94 2.68
C GLU A 303 27.96 -24.09 3.89
N ALA A 304 29.10 -23.41 3.80
CA ALA A 304 29.57 -22.51 4.84
C ALA A 304 28.67 -21.28 4.97
N VAL A 305 28.31 -20.65 3.85
CA VAL A 305 27.35 -19.53 3.85
C VAL A 305 25.98 -19.99 4.37
N GLY A 306 25.50 -21.15 3.94
CA GLY A 306 24.23 -21.73 4.41
C GLY A 306 24.23 -22.11 5.89
N SER A 307 25.40 -22.22 6.54
CA SER A 307 25.52 -22.49 7.98
C SER A 307 25.49 -21.24 8.86
N LEU A 308 25.54 -20.04 8.27
CA LEU A 308 25.43 -18.79 9.00
C LEU A 308 24.03 -18.64 9.63
N THR A 309 24.00 -18.18 10.87
CA THR A 309 22.77 -17.89 11.60
C THR A 309 22.14 -16.58 11.13
N THR A 310 20.86 -16.38 11.47
CA THR A 310 20.12 -15.16 11.12
C THR A 310 20.78 -13.89 11.64
N THR A 311 21.32 -13.92 12.87
CA THR A 311 22.01 -12.78 13.49
C THR A 311 23.38 -12.52 12.88
N GLN A 312 24.09 -13.57 12.45
CA GLN A 312 25.34 -13.44 11.71
C GLN A 312 25.12 -12.82 10.33
N ILE A 313 24.10 -13.25 9.59
CA ILE A 313 23.74 -12.67 8.28
C ILE A 313 23.35 -11.20 8.43
N ALA A 314 22.54 -10.86 9.44
CA ALA A 314 22.16 -9.47 9.71
C ALA A 314 23.37 -8.57 10.06
N ALA A 315 24.46 -9.14 10.60
CA ALA A 315 25.67 -8.41 10.97
C ALA A 315 26.69 -8.27 9.84
N LEU A 316 26.54 -8.97 8.72
CA LEU A 316 27.39 -8.78 7.55
C LEU A 316 27.30 -7.33 7.06
N SER A 317 28.44 -6.77 6.66
CA SER A 317 28.44 -5.46 6.00
C SER A 317 27.63 -5.49 4.70
N VAL A 318 27.14 -4.33 4.27
CA VAL A 318 26.39 -4.19 3.01
C VAL A 318 27.27 -4.64 1.83
N GLU A 319 28.55 -4.31 1.84
CA GLU A 319 29.53 -4.74 0.85
C GLU A 319 29.74 -6.25 0.86
N ALA A 320 29.79 -6.88 2.03
CA ALA A 320 29.90 -8.33 2.15
C ALA A 320 28.67 -9.05 1.59
N VAL A 321 27.47 -8.57 1.90
CA VAL A 321 26.22 -9.13 1.35
C VAL A 321 26.16 -8.96 -0.18
N ALA A 322 26.57 -7.79 -0.70
CA ALA A 322 26.63 -7.55 -2.14
C ALA A 322 27.63 -8.47 -2.88
N GLY A 323 28.62 -9.02 -2.18
CA GLY A 323 29.59 -9.98 -2.72
C GLY A 323 29.11 -11.43 -2.74
N LEU A 324 27.97 -11.74 -2.12
CA LEU A 324 27.42 -13.09 -2.15
C LEU A 324 27.02 -13.48 -3.58
N THR A 325 27.42 -14.67 -3.99
CA THR A 325 27.00 -15.25 -5.28
C THR A 325 25.53 -15.68 -5.24
N VAL A 326 24.90 -15.76 -6.42
CA VAL A 326 23.52 -16.25 -6.55
C VAL A 326 23.33 -17.62 -5.90
N THR A 327 24.31 -18.52 -6.05
CA THR A 327 24.27 -19.87 -5.43
C THR A 327 24.42 -19.85 -3.92
N GLN A 328 25.21 -18.92 -3.37
CA GLN A 328 25.34 -18.76 -1.92
C GLN A 328 24.05 -18.19 -1.32
N ILE A 329 23.43 -17.20 -1.97
CA ILE A 329 22.15 -16.62 -1.53
C ILE A 329 21.02 -17.66 -1.58
N ALA A 330 20.96 -18.45 -2.65
CA ALA A 330 19.97 -19.52 -2.78
C ALA A 330 20.10 -20.58 -1.67
N ALA A 331 21.29 -20.78 -1.11
CA ALA A 331 21.53 -21.73 -0.02
C ALA A 331 21.28 -21.17 1.38
N LEU A 332 21.03 -19.86 1.52
CA LEU A 332 20.61 -19.29 2.81
C LEU A 332 19.25 -19.86 3.21
N SER A 333 19.09 -20.13 4.51
CA SER A 333 17.82 -20.56 5.04
C SER A 333 16.76 -19.45 4.88
N VAL A 334 15.49 -19.86 4.86
CA VAL A 334 14.35 -18.93 4.81
C VAL A 334 14.41 -17.92 5.96
N GLU A 335 14.82 -18.36 7.15
CA GLU A 335 14.98 -17.53 8.34
C GLU A 335 16.14 -16.53 8.20
N ALA A 336 17.25 -16.94 7.55
CA ALA A 336 18.39 -16.07 7.29
C ALA A 336 18.05 -14.98 6.27
N ILE A 337 17.30 -15.32 5.21
CA ILE A 337 16.77 -14.34 4.25
C ILE A 337 15.84 -13.33 4.94
N GLY A 338 14.95 -13.80 5.81
CA GLY A 338 14.08 -12.92 6.60
C GLY A 338 14.82 -11.99 7.57
N GLY A 339 16.06 -12.32 7.93
CA GLY A 339 16.94 -11.51 8.78
C GLY A 339 17.72 -10.41 8.04
N LEU A 340 17.68 -10.37 6.70
CA LEU A 340 18.34 -9.34 5.92
C LEU A 340 17.72 -7.96 6.17
N THR A 341 18.57 -6.95 6.31
CA THR A 341 18.16 -5.56 6.48
C THR A 341 17.79 -4.90 5.16
N THR A 342 17.10 -3.76 5.22
CA THR A 342 16.66 -2.99 4.04
C THR A 342 17.83 -2.59 3.14
N THR A 343 18.94 -2.16 3.73
CA THR A 343 20.15 -1.74 3.01
C THR A 343 20.91 -2.92 2.41
N GLN A 344 20.92 -4.06 3.09
CA GLN A 344 21.51 -5.29 2.56
C GLN A 344 20.73 -5.80 1.34
N ILE A 345 19.39 -5.82 1.40
CA ILE A 345 18.54 -6.21 0.26
C ILE A 345 18.71 -5.26 -0.93
N ALA A 346 18.74 -3.95 -0.69
CA ALA A 346 18.96 -2.96 -1.74
C ALA A 346 20.32 -3.11 -2.44
N ALA A 347 21.33 -3.66 -1.74
CA ALA A 347 22.67 -3.88 -2.29
C ALA A 347 22.84 -5.21 -3.03
N LEU A 348 21.90 -6.15 -2.91
CA LEU A 348 21.93 -7.39 -3.67
C LEU A 348 21.79 -7.12 -5.17
N SER A 349 22.51 -7.89 -5.99
CA SER A 349 22.37 -7.79 -7.44
C SER A 349 20.96 -8.19 -7.89
N VAL A 350 20.56 -7.68 -9.05
CA VAL A 350 19.27 -8.05 -9.68
C VAL A 350 19.18 -9.56 -9.91
N GLU A 351 20.30 -10.20 -10.29
CA GLU A 351 20.41 -11.64 -10.50
C GLU A 351 20.28 -12.43 -9.19
N ALA A 352 20.82 -11.92 -8.09
CA ALA A 352 20.66 -12.51 -6.77
C ALA A 352 19.21 -12.48 -6.29
N ILE A 353 18.53 -11.33 -6.43
CA ILE A 353 17.11 -11.20 -6.09
C ILE A 353 16.24 -12.10 -6.97
N GLY A 354 16.49 -12.13 -8.29
CA GLY A 354 15.77 -13.00 -9.21
C GLY A 354 16.04 -14.51 -9.00
N GLY A 355 17.14 -14.85 -8.33
CA GLY A 355 17.49 -16.23 -7.95
C GLY A 355 16.85 -16.73 -6.66
N LEU A 356 16.17 -15.87 -5.89
CA LEU A 356 15.47 -16.25 -4.67
C LEU A 356 14.26 -17.13 -4.99
N THR A 357 14.03 -18.15 -4.16
CA THR A 357 12.82 -18.97 -4.24
C THR A 357 11.59 -18.21 -3.77
N THR A 358 10.39 -18.63 -4.18
CA THR A 358 9.12 -18.02 -3.73
C THR A 358 8.97 -18.06 -2.21
N THR A 359 9.42 -19.14 -1.55
CA THR A 359 9.41 -19.25 -0.08
C THR A 359 10.37 -18.26 0.58
N GLN A 360 11.55 -18.02 0.00
CA GLN A 360 12.49 -17.03 0.50
C GLN A 360 11.96 -15.60 0.32
N ILE A 361 11.36 -15.30 -0.84
CA ILE A 361 10.71 -13.99 -1.10
C ILE A 361 9.57 -13.73 -0.11
N ALA A 362 8.69 -14.71 0.09
CA ALA A 362 7.57 -14.59 1.04
C ALA A 362 8.06 -14.38 2.49
N ALA A 363 9.26 -14.85 2.84
CA ALA A 363 9.83 -14.71 4.18
C ALA A 363 10.61 -13.41 4.41
N LEU A 364 10.82 -12.58 3.38
CA LEU A 364 11.42 -11.25 3.56
C LEU A 364 10.59 -10.43 4.55
N SER A 365 11.24 -9.66 5.42
CA SER A 365 10.53 -8.71 6.28
C SER A 365 9.84 -7.62 5.45
N VAL A 366 8.81 -6.98 6.02
CA VAL A 366 8.09 -5.88 5.36
C VAL A 366 9.06 -4.73 5.05
N GLU A 367 10.01 -4.49 5.95
CA GLU A 367 11.08 -3.51 5.80
C GLU A 367 12.04 -3.90 4.68
N ALA A 368 12.46 -5.17 4.60
CA ALA A 368 13.31 -5.68 3.53
C ALA A 368 12.66 -5.50 2.15
N VAL A 369 11.38 -5.84 2.02
CA VAL A 369 10.61 -5.65 0.77
C VAL A 369 10.51 -4.16 0.41
N ALA A 370 10.30 -3.27 1.38
CA ALA A 370 10.28 -1.83 1.14
C ALA A 370 11.64 -1.27 0.63
N GLY A 371 12.73 -1.99 0.86
CA GLY A 371 14.07 -1.64 0.36
C GLY A 371 14.35 -2.10 -1.08
N LEU A 372 13.46 -2.88 -1.70
CA LEU A 372 13.66 -3.36 -3.07
C LEU A 372 13.60 -2.21 -4.08
N THR A 373 14.58 -2.19 -4.97
CA THR A 373 14.64 -1.22 -6.08
C THR A 373 13.69 -1.60 -7.20
N THR A 374 13.35 -0.62 -8.05
CA THR A 374 12.50 -0.83 -9.24
C THR A 374 13.01 -1.94 -10.15
N THR A 375 14.33 -2.01 -10.36
CA THR A 375 14.98 -3.03 -11.19
C THR A 375 14.99 -4.41 -10.54
N GLN A 376 15.07 -4.49 -9.21
CA GLN A 376 14.99 -5.76 -8.49
C GLN A 376 13.56 -6.31 -8.53
N ILE A 377 12.55 -5.48 -8.33
CA ILE A 377 11.13 -5.87 -8.44
C ILE A 377 10.79 -6.35 -9.86
N ALA A 378 11.22 -5.61 -10.89
CA ALA A 378 10.98 -5.99 -12.28
C ALA A 378 11.63 -7.34 -12.66
N ALA A 379 12.70 -7.74 -11.97
CA ALA A 379 13.40 -9.01 -12.21
C ALA A 379 12.84 -10.20 -11.43
N LEU A 380 11.95 -9.99 -10.45
CA LEU A 380 11.26 -11.08 -9.77
C LEU A 380 10.37 -11.84 -10.76
N SER A 381 10.32 -13.16 -10.62
CA SER A 381 9.35 -13.95 -11.39
C SER A 381 7.91 -13.58 -11.04
N VAL A 382 6.98 -13.89 -11.94
CA VAL A 382 5.55 -13.68 -11.72
C VAL A 382 5.07 -14.44 -10.48
N GLU A 383 5.57 -15.67 -10.27
CA GLU A 383 5.27 -16.48 -9.09
C GLU A 383 5.85 -15.89 -7.80
N ALA A 384 7.03 -15.27 -7.85
CA ALA A 384 7.63 -14.62 -6.70
C ALA A 384 6.82 -13.38 -6.28
N VAL A 385 6.43 -12.54 -7.24
CA VAL A 385 5.56 -11.38 -6.97
C VAL A 385 4.21 -11.83 -6.42
N GLY A 386 3.60 -12.87 -7.00
CA GLY A 386 2.34 -13.45 -6.49
C GLY A 386 2.44 -14.10 -5.11
N SER A 387 3.66 -14.41 -4.63
CA SER A 387 3.89 -14.97 -3.29
C SER A 387 4.04 -13.90 -2.19
N LEU A 388 4.18 -12.63 -2.56
CA LEU A 388 4.24 -11.53 -1.61
C LEU A 388 2.91 -11.37 -0.88
N THR A 389 2.99 -11.12 0.42
CA THR A 389 1.83 -10.84 1.27
C THR A 389 1.27 -9.45 0.99
N THR A 390 0.02 -9.21 1.38
CA THR A 390 -0.63 -7.91 1.19
C THR A 390 0.11 -6.76 1.90
N THR A 391 0.70 -7.02 3.07
CA THR A 391 1.48 -6.03 3.82
C THR A 391 2.85 -5.76 3.19
N GLN A 392 3.49 -6.76 2.59
CA GLN A 392 4.73 -6.59 1.82
C GLN A 392 4.48 -5.79 0.54
N ILE A 393 3.38 -6.04 -0.18
CA ILE A 393 3.02 -5.24 -1.37
C ILE A 393 2.71 -3.80 -0.99
N ALA A 394 1.96 -3.58 0.09
CA ALA A 394 1.64 -2.24 0.57
C ALA A 394 2.88 -1.44 1.02
N SER A 395 3.96 -2.11 1.45
CA SER A 395 5.20 -1.44 1.88
C SER A 395 6.13 -1.05 0.74
N LEU A 396 5.88 -1.52 -0.49
CA LEU A 396 6.66 -1.13 -1.67
C LEU A 396 6.57 0.38 -1.92
N SER A 397 7.70 0.97 -2.32
CA SER A 397 7.71 2.37 -2.73
C SER A 397 6.86 2.59 -3.98
N VAL A 398 6.48 3.85 -4.21
CA VAL A 398 5.72 4.25 -5.40
C VAL A 398 6.50 3.90 -6.67
N GLU A 399 7.83 4.09 -6.65
CA GLU A 399 8.72 3.75 -7.76
C GLU A 399 8.78 2.24 -8.00
N ALA A 400 8.83 1.44 -6.93
CA ALA A 400 8.85 -0.02 -7.02
C ALA A 400 7.55 -0.57 -7.61
N ILE A 401 6.38 -0.04 -7.19
CA ILE A 401 5.08 -0.37 -7.76
C ILE A 401 5.00 0.02 -9.25
N ALA A 402 5.51 1.21 -9.61
CA ALA A 402 5.57 1.65 -11.00
C ALA A 402 6.47 0.77 -11.89
N GLY A 403 7.43 0.05 -11.29
CA GLY A 403 8.32 -0.89 -11.96
C GLY A 403 7.71 -2.28 -12.21
N LEU A 404 6.52 -2.58 -11.68
CA LEU A 404 5.85 -3.87 -11.91
C LEU A 404 5.40 -3.99 -13.38
N THR A 405 5.64 -5.17 -13.94
CA THR A 405 5.18 -5.52 -15.29
C THR A 405 3.69 -5.87 -15.30
N THR A 406 3.09 -5.85 -16.49
CA THR A 406 1.66 -6.19 -16.69
C THR A 406 1.31 -7.59 -16.17
N THR A 407 2.20 -8.57 -16.39
CA THR A 407 2.03 -9.95 -15.92
C THR A 407 2.22 -10.10 -14.42
N GLN A 408 3.10 -9.30 -13.81
CA GLN A 408 3.29 -9.30 -12.36
C GLN A 408 2.07 -8.69 -11.66
N ILE A 409 1.49 -7.60 -12.18
CA ILE A 409 0.25 -6.99 -11.67
C ILE A 409 -0.92 -7.97 -11.76
N ALA A 410 -1.08 -8.65 -12.90
CA ALA A 410 -2.12 -9.65 -13.08
C ALA A 410 -2.02 -10.83 -12.10
N ALA A 411 -0.81 -11.13 -11.59
CA ALA A 411 -0.57 -12.20 -10.63
C ALA A 411 -0.74 -11.79 -9.15
N LEU A 412 -0.87 -10.49 -8.85
CA LEU A 412 -1.16 -10.03 -7.50
C LEU A 412 -2.55 -10.47 -7.05
N SER A 413 -2.69 -10.83 -5.78
CA SER A 413 -4.00 -11.18 -5.22
C SER A 413 -4.95 -9.97 -5.24
N VAL A 414 -6.25 -10.26 -5.24
CA VAL A 414 -7.29 -9.23 -5.20
C VAL A 414 -7.14 -8.36 -3.93
N GLU A 415 -6.80 -8.97 -2.80
CA GLU A 415 -6.54 -8.28 -1.54
C GLU A 415 -5.28 -7.42 -1.58
N ALA A 416 -4.24 -7.86 -2.29
CA ALA A 416 -3.02 -7.07 -2.45
C ALA A 416 -3.28 -5.81 -3.29
N ILE A 417 -4.04 -5.93 -4.39
CA ILE A 417 -4.46 -4.78 -5.21
C ILE A 417 -5.37 -3.84 -4.42
N GLY A 418 -6.36 -4.37 -3.69
CA GLY A 418 -7.25 -3.56 -2.85
C GLY A 418 -6.55 -2.88 -1.66
N GLY A 419 -5.38 -3.39 -1.25
CA GLY A 419 -4.54 -2.81 -0.21
C GLY A 419 -3.59 -1.70 -0.67
N LEU A 420 -3.47 -1.46 -1.99
CA LEU A 420 -2.64 -0.38 -2.53
C LEU A 420 -3.22 0.99 -2.19
N THR A 421 -2.34 1.93 -1.88
CA THR A 421 -2.72 3.33 -1.66
C THR A 421 -3.10 4.01 -2.98
N THR A 422 -3.88 5.09 -2.91
CA THR A 422 -4.24 5.90 -4.08
C THR A 422 -3.01 6.43 -4.82
N THR A 423 -1.94 6.81 -4.10
CA THR A 423 -0.67 7.23 -4.70
C THR A 423 0.04 6.11 -5.44
N GLN A 424 0.05 4.88 -4.91
CA GLN A 424 0.63 3.72 -5.58
C GLN A 424 -0.17 3.35 -6.83
N ILE A 425 -1.51 3.37 -6.78
CA ILE A 425 -2.37 3.13 -7.94
C ILE A 425 -2.16 4.19 -9.02
N ALA A 426 -2.12 5.47 -8.65
CA ALA A 426 -1.90 6.56 -9.59
C ALA A 426 -0.53 6.47 -10.30
N ALA A 427 0.47 5.88 -9.64
CA ALA A 427 1.81 5.69 -10.19
C ALA A 427 1.98 4.44 -11.06
N LEU A 428 0.99 3.54 -11.11
CA LEU A 428 1.02 2.39 -12.01
C LEU A 428 1.15 2.89 -13.46
N SER A 429 2.05 2.24 -14.20
CA SER A 429 2.21 2.52 -15.62
C SER A 429 0.92 2.21 -16.38
N VAL A 430 0.73 2.87 -17.52
CA VAL A 430 -0.43 2.65 -18.40
C VAL A 430 -0.51 1.17 -18.82
N GLU A 431 0.64 0.54 -19.04
CA GLU A 431 0.73 -0.89 -19.36
C GLU A 431 0.30 -1.77 -18.18
N ALA A 432 0.76 -1.46 -16.96
CA ALA A 432 0.39 -2.17 -15.74
C ALA A 432 -1.12 -2.12 -15.48
N ILE A 433 -1.76 -0.95 -15.68
CA ILE A 433 -3.22 -0.79 -15.57
C ILE A 433 -3.96 -1.71 -16.56
N GLY A 434 -3.45 -1.84 -17.80
CA GLY A 434 -4.03 -2.76 -18.79
C GLY A 434 -3.93 -4.24 -18.43
N GLY A 435 -3.07 -4.60 -17.48
CA GLY A 435 -2.95 -5.97 -16.93
C GLY A 435 -3.92 -6.30 -15.79
N LEU A 436 -4.66 -5.32 -15.26
CA LEU A 436 -5.63 -5.55 -14.18
C LEU A 436 -6.80 -6.40 -14.68
N THR A 437 -7.27 -7.31 -13.82
CA THR A 437 -8.44 -8.14 -14.06
C THR A 437 -9.73 -7.48 -13.54
N ALA A 438 -10.89 -7.94 -14.00
CA ALA A 438 -12.20 -7.45 -13.52
C ALA A 438 -12.32 -7.51 -11.99
N THR A 439 -11.90 -8.63 -11.38
CA THR A 439 -11.95 -8.82 -9.93
C THR A 439 -10.99 -7.91 -9.18
N GLN A 440 -9.83 -7.58 -9.77
CA GLN A 440 -8.88 -6.64 -9.17
C GLN A 440 -9.41 -5.19 -9.25
N ILE A 441 -10.03 -4.79 -10.36
CA ILE A 441 -10.69 -3.48 -10.50
C ILE A 441 -11.82 -3.33 -9.48
N ALA A 442 -12.66 -4.35 -9.31
CA ALA A 442 -13.75 -4.34 -8.34
C ALA A 442 -13.27 -4.19 -6.89
N ALA A 443 -12.03 -4.60 -6.58
CA ALA A 443 -11.45 -4.49 -5.25
C ALA A 443 -10.74 -3.15 -4.98
N LEU A 444 -10.52 -2.31 -6.00
CA LEU A 444 -9.97 -0.97 -5.82
C LEU A 444 -10.96 -0.09 -5.05
N SER A 445 -10.44 0.80 -4.20
CA SER A 445 -11.29 1.78 -3.53
C SER A 445 -11.92 2.76 -4.54
N VAL A 446 -13.06 3.34 -4.15
CA VAL A 446 -13.76 4.35 -4.95
C VAL A 446 -12.86 5.57 -5.23
N GLU A 447 -12.02 5.96 -4.27
CA GLU A 447 -11.05 7.04 -4.42
C GLU A 447 -9.90 6.66 -5.36
N ALA A 448 -9.44 5.41 -5.32
CA ALA A 448 -8.38 4.93 -6.20
C ALA A 448 -8.83 4.95 -7.67
N VAL A 449 -10.02 4.42 -7.97
CA VAL A 449 -10.59 4.49 -9.33
C VAL A 449 -10.86 5.94 -9.76
N GLY A 450 -11.38 6.77 -8.87
CA GLY A 450 -11.60 8.20 -9.13
C GLY A 450 -10.32 9.00 -9.42
N SER A 451 -9.15 8.51 -8.98
CA SER A 451 -7.84 9.12 -9.23
C SER A 451 -7.18 8.70 -10.54
N LEU A 452 -7.73 7.72 -11.26
CA LEU A 452 -7.16 7.24 -12.51
C LEU A 452 -7.24 8.31 -13.60
N THR A 453 -6.13 8.48 -14.31
CA THR A 453 -6.02 9.42 -15.43
C THR A 453 -6.77 8.93 -16.67
N THR A 454 -7.05 9.85 -17.59
CA THR A 454 -7.70 9.56 -18.88
C THR A 454 -6.96 8.48 -19.67
N THR A 455 -5.63 8.49 -19.64
CA THR A 455 -4.78 7.50 -20.31
C THR A 455 -4.78 6.14 -19.63
N GLN A 456 -4.88 6.10 -18.29
CA GLN A 456 -4.98 4.85 -17.55
C GLN A 456 -6.34 4.19 -17.79
N ILE A 457 -7.45 4.95 -17.76
CA ILE A 457 -8.78 4.43 -18.10
C ILE A 457 -8.82 3.90 -19.54
N ALA A 458 -8.23 4.63 -20.50
CA ALA A 458 -8.17 4.18 -21.89
C ALA A 458 -7.36 2.88 -22.10
N ALA A 459 -6.49 2.53 -21.14
CA ALA A 459 -5.67 1.33 -21.20
C ALA A 459 -6.27 0.11 -20.49
N LEU A 460 -7.34 0.28 -19.70
CA LEU A 460 -8.06 -0.84 -19.11
C LEU A 460 -8.49 -1.82 -20.22
N SER A 461 -8.27 -3.12 -19.99
CA SER A 461 -8.82 -4.13 -20.91
C SER A 461 -10.36 -4.08 -20.89
N PRO A 462 -11.04 -4.43 -21.99
CA PRO A 462 -12.49 -4.57 -21.99
C PRO A 462 -13.00 -5.45 -20.84
N GLU A 463 -12.31 -6.57 -20.58
CA GLU A 463 -12.66 -7.49 -19.50
C GLU A 463 -12.54 -6.84 -18.12
N ALA A 464 -11.53 -5.99 -17.89
CA ALA A 464 -11.35 -5.29 -16.63
C ALA A 464 -12.49 -4.30 -16.34
N VAL A 465 -13.03 -3.65 -17.37
CA VAL A 465 -14.13 -2.67 -17.27
C VAL A 465 -15.43 -3.32 -16.78
N ALA A 466 -15.65 -4.60 -17.06
CA ALA A 466 -16.79 -5.35 -16.50
C ALA A 466 -16.75 -5.48 -14.96
N GLY A 467 -15.60 -5.22 -14.34
CA GLY A 467 -15.43 -5.21 -12.89
C GLY A 467 -15.77 -3.88 -12.20
N LEU A 468 -16.02 -2.80 -12.95
CA LEU A 468 -16.36 -1.50 -12.35
C LEU A 468 -17.72 -1.53 -11.67
N THR A 469 -17.80 -0.93 -10.48
CA THR A 469 -19.07 -0.76 -9.76
C THR A 469 -19.72 0.61 -10.05
N VAL A 470 -21.00 0.73 -9.70
CA VAL A 470 -21.76 1.99 -9.83
C VAL A 470 -21.08 3.11 -9.02
N GLU A 471 -20.65 2.83 -7.79
CA GLU A 471 -19.99 3.80 -6.91
C GLU A 471 -18.63 4.24 -7.46
N GLN A 472 -17.86 3.31 -8.04
CA GLN A 472 -16.57 3.62 -8.67
C GLN A 472 -16.76 4.53 -9.90
N VAL A 473 -17.73 4.25 -10.77
CA VAL A 473 -18.02 5.12 -11.93
C VAL A 473 -18.59 6.48 -11.50
N ALA A 474 -19.37 6.52 -10.42
CA ALA A 474 -19.90 7.74 -9.85
C ALA A 474 -18.82 8.68 -9.27
N SER A 475 -17.69 8.16 -8.81
CA SER A 475 -16.59 8.97 -8.28
C SER A 475 -15.60 9.48 -9.34
N MET A 476 -15.71 9.00 -10.58
CA MET A 476 -14.80 9.39 -11.67
C MET A 476 -14.96 10.86 -12.03
N THR A 477 -13.84 11.48 -12.40
CA THR A 477 -13.84 12.84 -12.93
C THR A 477 -14.32 12.87 -14.39
N ASP A 478 -14.71 14.06 -14.86
CA ASP A 478 -15.12 14.27 -16.25
C ASP A 478 -13.99 13.86 -17.23
N ASP A 479 -12.72 14.13 -16.86
CA ASP A 479 -11.55 13.71 -17.62
C ASP A 479 -11.42 12.18 -17.65
N SER A 480 -11.54 11.51 -16.51
CA SER A 480 -11.42 10.04 -16.41
C SER A 480 -12.50 9.34 -17.25
N LEU A 481 -13.75 9.85 -17.24
CA LEU A 481 -14.85 9.33 -18.06
C LEU A 481 -14.57 9.48 -19.57
N ALA A 482 -13.94 10.57 -20.00
CA ALA A 482 -13.52 10.75 -21.40
C ALA A 482 -12.45 9.73 -21.86
N GLY A 483 -11.85 8.99 -20.92
CA GLY A 483 -10.91 7.89 -21.20
C GLY A 483 -11.54 6.67 -21.85
N PHE A 484 -12.84 6.40 -21.65
CA PHE A 484 -13.49 5.19 -22.16
C PHE A 484 -13.54 5.12 -23.70
N ARG A 485 -13.49 3.90 -24.22
CA ARG A 485 -13.53 3.56 -25.67
C ARG A 485 -14.68 2.60 -25.96
N ALA A 486 -15.07 2.48 -27.23
CA ALA A 486 -16.18 1.62 -27.66
C ALA A 486 -16.05 0.16 -27.18
N THR A 487 -14.85 -0.42 -27.25
CA THR A 487 -14.63 -1.80 -26.78
C THR A 487 -14.84 -1.96 -25.28
N GLN A 488 -14.66 -0.89 -24.49
CA GLN A 488 -14.81 -0.88 -23.04
C GLN A 488 -16.27 -0.60 -22.62
N THR A 489 -16.94 0.37 -23.25
CA THR A 489 -18.35 0.68 -22.93
C THR A 489 -19.29 -0.49 -23.23
N ALA A 490 -18.96 -1.31 -24.22
CA ALA A 490 -19.62 -2.58 -24.50
C ALA A 490 -19.58 -3.57 -23.32
N GLN A 491 -18.64 -3.41 -22.39
CA GLN A 491 -18.44 -4.28 -21.22
C GLN A 491 -19.01 -3.70 -19.92
N PHE A 492 -19.57 -2.48 -19.93
CA PHE A 492 -20.25 -1.98 -18.75
C PHE A 492 -21.41 -2.89 -18.35
N THR A 493 -21.50 -3.16 -17.05
CA THR A 493 -22.62 -3.93 -16.51
C THR A 493 -23.91 -3.12 -16.61
N ASN A 494 -25.04 -3.83 -16.63
CA ASN A 494 -26.36 -3.21 -16.67
C ASN A 494 -26.58 -2.25 -15.48
N GLU A 495 -26.03 -2.57 -14.30
CA GLU A 495 -26.12 -1.73 -13.11
C GLU A 495 -25.36 -0.41 -13.30
N VAL A 496 -24.15 -0.45 -13.86
CA VAL A 496 -23.37 0.75 -14.18
C VAL A 496 -24.13 1.63 -15.18
N VAL A 497 -24.69 1.04 -16.24
CA VAL A 497 -25.40 1.81 -17.27
C VAL A 497 -26.65 2.48 -16.71
N ALA A 498 -27.44 1.77 -15.90
CA ALA A 498 -28.63 2.32 -15.26
C ALA A 498 -28.31 3.45 -14.26
N GLY A 499 -27.09 3.50 -13.72
CA GLY A 499 -26.63 4.51 -12.77
C GLY A 499 -26.09 5.80 -13.41
N PHE A 500 -25.97 5.89 -14.74
CA PHE A 500 -25.46 7.10 -15.39
C PHE A 500 -26.41 8.29 -15.22
N THR A 501 -25.82 9.45 -14.95
CA THR A 501 -26.49 10.77 -14.95
C THR A 501 -26.24 11.51 -16.27
N ALA A 502 -27.08 12.50 -16.60
CA ALA A 502 -26.89 13.36 -17.77
C ALA A 502 -25.46 13.95 -17.86
N LYS A 503 -24.92 14.39 -16.71
CA LYS A 503 -23.57 14.95 -16.64
C LYS A 503 -22.51 13.92 -17.05
N GLN A 504 -22.55 12.72 -16.49
CA GLN A 504 -21.57 11.67 -16.79
C GLN A 504 -21.64 11.22 -18.25
N VAL A 505 -22.85 11.13 -18.82
CA VAL A 505 -23.06 10.85 -20.25
C VAL A 505 -22.41 11.93 -21.12
N THR A 506 -22.54 13.21 -20.73
CA THR A 506 -21.90 14.32 -21.45
C THR A 506 -20.36 14.22 -21.42
N SER A 507 -19.79 13.72 -20.33
CA SER A 507 -18.33 13.58 -20.15
C SER A 507 -17.72 12.41 -20.95
N LEU A 508 -18.52 11.45 -21.42
CA LEU A 508 -18.05 10.38 -22.32
C LEU A 508 -17.72 10.94 -23.70
N ILE A 509 -16.65 10.48 -24.35
CA ILE A 509 -16.35 10.91 -25.72
C ILE A 509 -17.34 10.31 -26.73
N ALA A 510 -17.58 11.01 -27.84
CA ALA A 510 -18.50 10.55 -28.89
C ALA A 510 -18.21 9.13 -29.38
N GLY A 511 -16.94 8.80 -29.64
CA GLY A 511 -16.54 7.46 -30.10
C GLY A 511 -16.79 6.34 -29.09
N ALA A 512 -17.00 6.63 -27.81
CA ALA A 512 -17.33 5.61 -26.81
C ALA A 512 -18.76 5.06 -26.99
N PHE A 513 -19.67 5.83 -27.59
CA PHE A 513 -21.07 5.43 -27.79
C PHE A 513 -21.24 4.32 -28.85
N ALA A 514 -20.24 4.13 -29.72
CA ALA A 514 -20.23 3.02 -30.67
C ALA A 514 -20.14 1.63 -30.00
N GLY A 515 -19.80 1.59 -28.71
CA GLY A 515 -19.73 0.36 -27.93
C GLY A 515 -21.02 -0.06 -27.24
N PHE A 516 -21.97 0.85 -27.04
CA PHE A 516 -23.21 0.49 -26.35
C PHE A 516 -24.04 -0.50 -27.18
N ILE A 517 -24.64 -1.48 -26.50
CA ILE A 517 -25.53 -2.47 -27.10
C ILE A 517 -27.00 -2.21 -26.73
N ALA A 518 -27.93 -2.86 -27.43
CA ALA A 518 -29.37 -2.65 -27.25
C ALA A 518 -29.81 -2.75 -25.79
N THR A 519 -29.39 -3.79 -25.08
CA THR A 519 -29.77 -3.98 -23.67
C THR A 519 -29.26 -2.86 -22.77
N GLN A 520 -28.11 -2.26 -23.07
CA GLN A 520 -27.57 -1.13 -22.31
C GLN A 520 -28.30 0.17 -22.65
N VAL A 521 -28.56 0.43 -23.94
CA VAL A 521 -29.32 1.63 -24.36
C VAL A 521 -30.71 1.66 -23.74
N GLY A 522 -31.37 0.50 -23.60
CA GLY A 522 -32.65 0.38 -22.92
C GLY A 522 -32.63 0.66 -21.42
N LEU A 523 -31.46 0.67 -20.79
CA LEU A 523 -31.29 0.91 -19.35
C LEU A 523 -30.95 2.36 -19.01
N PHE A 524 -30.58 3.19 -19.97
CA PHE A 524 -30.44 4.61 -19.71
C PHE A 524 -31.78 5.20 -19.28
N THR A 525 -31.74 6.07 -18.27
CA THR A 525 -32.88 6.90 -17.89
C THR A 525 -33.11 8.01 -18.93
N ALA A 526 -34.32 8.57 -18.97
CA ALA A 526 -34.59 9.73 -19.82
C ALA A 526 -33.65 10.92 -19.50
N ASP A 527 -33.35 11.15 -18.23
CA ASP A 527 -32.37 12.18 -17.81
C ASP A 527 -30.98 11.90 -18.38
N ALA A 528 -30.49 10.66 -18.28
CA ALA A 528 -29.19 10.27 -18.83
C ALA A 528 -29.12 10.49 -20.34
N LEU A 529 -30.17 10.10 -21.08
CA LEU A 529 -30.25 10.36 -22.54
C LEU A 529 -30.35 11.86 -22.88
N GLY A 530 -30.89 12.67 -21.98
CA GLY A 530 -30.88 14.14 -22.08
C GLY A 530 -29.49 14.75 -22.04
N GLY A 531 -28.48 14.02 -21.53
CA GLY A 531 -27.07 14.41 -21.59
C GLY A 531 -26.35 14.03 -22.89
N VAL A 532 -26.99 13.27 -23.78
CA VAL A 532 -26.39 12.88 -25.07
C VAL A 532 -26.35 14.09 -25.99
N SER A 533 -25.20 14.33 -26.60
CA SER A 533 -25.01 15.33 -27.67
C SER A 533 -25.22 14.73 -29.05
N VAL A 534 -25.46 15.56 -30.06
CA VAL A 534 -25.60 15.13 -31.46
C VAL A 534 -24.42 14.27 -31.93
N ALA A 535 -23.18 14.68 -31.61
CA ALA A 535 -21.98 13.92 -32.00
C ALA A 535 -21.91 12.54 -31.34
N GLN A 536 -22.34 12.42 -30.08
CA GLN A 536 -22.44 11.13 -29.38
C GLN A 536 -23.54 10.25 -29.98
N ALA A 537 -24.74 10.82 -30.23
CA ALA A 537 -25.86 10.12 -30.83
C ALA A 537 -25.53 9.54 -32.22
N GLN A 538 -24.74 10.26 -33.03
CA GLN A 538 -24.26 9.79 -34.34
C GLN A 538 -23.40 8.52 -34.25
N ASN A 539 -22.76 8.27 -33.11
CA ASN A 539 -21.95 7.08 -32.88
C ASN A 539 -22.76 5.91 -32.31
N ILE A 540 -24.01 6.10 -31.89
CA ILE A 540 -24.87 4.99 -31.45
C ILE A 540 -25.33 4.20 -32.68
N SER A 541 -25.07 2.89 -32.68
CA SER A 541 -25.46 2.02 -33.79
C SER A 541 -26.98 1.82 -33.86
N VAL A 542 -27.50 1.57 -35.07
CA VAL A 542 -28.94 1.29 -35.27
C VAL A 542 -29.37 0.05 -34.47
N GLU A 543 -28.50 -0.95 -34.34
CA GLU A 543 -28.78 -2.13 -33.50
C GLU A 543 -28.87 -1.77 -32.01
N ALA A 544 -28.02 -0.86 -31.52
CA ALA A 544 -28.12 -0.40 -30.14
C ALA A 544 -29.39 0.44 -29.88
N LEU A 545 -29.82 1.24 -30.86
CA LEU A 545 -31.05 2.03 -30.77
C LEU A 545 -32.31 1.18 -30.65
N SER A 546 -32.30 -0.08 -31.11
CA SER A 546 -33.46 -0.97 -30.96
C SER A 546 -33.77 -1.34 -29.51
N GLY A 547 -32.89 -0.98 -28.56
CA GLY A 547 -33.11 -1.15 -27.13
C GLY A 547 -33.90 -0.02 -26.47
N LEU A 548 -34.10 1.12 -27.14
CA LEU A 548 -34.91 2.22 -26.61
C LEU A 548 -36.35 1.77 -26.39
N ASN A 549 -36.99 2.38 -25.39
CA ASN A 549 -38.35 2.08 -24.97
C ASN A 549 -39.14 3.37 -24.71
N ALA A 550 -40.44 3.23 -24.46
CA ALA A 550 -41.34 4.35 -24.25
C ALA A 550 -40.93 5.30 -23.11
N THR A 551 -40.19 4.80 -22.10
CA THR A 551 -39.84 5.60 -20.93
C THR A 551 -38.54 6.38 -21.08
N ASN A 552 -37.60 5.91 -21.92
CA ASN A 552 -36.30 6.56 -22.06
C ASN A 552 -36.15 7.40 -23.34
N MET A 553 -36.76 7.03 -24.47
CA MET A 553 -36.50 7.69 -25.75
C MET A 553 -36.90 9.17 -25.76
N VAL A 554 -37.87 9.54 -24.93
CA VAL A 554 -38.32 10.92 -24.70
C VAL A 554 -37.23 11.82 -24.12
N GLY A 555 -36.17 11.23 -23.54
CA GLY A 555 -35.04 11.95 -22.99
C GLY A 555 -34.13 12.60 -24.03
N PHE A 556 -34.14 12.14 -25.28
CA PHE A 556 -33.29 12.74 -26.31
C PHE A 556 -33.68 14.20 -26.60
N GLN A 557 -32.65 15.05 -26.75
CA GLN A 557 -32.82 16.45 -27.12
C GLN A 557 -33.40 16.58 -28.54
N LYS A 558 -34.10 17.70 -28.80
CA LYS A 558 -34.78 17.96 -30.08
C LYS A 558 -33.81 17.95 -31.26
N GLU A 559 -32.57 18.39 -31.05
CA GLU A 559 -31.49 18.41 -32.04
C GLU A 559 -31.11 16.99 -32.50
N ILE A 560 -31.24 15.99 -31.62
CA ILE A 560 -30.97 14.59 -31.95
C ILE A 560 -32.10 14.00 -32.77
N TRP A 561 -33.35 14.31 -32.40
CA TRP A 561 -34.52 13.95 -33.20
C TRP A 561 -34.48 14.60 -34.59
N PHE A 562 -33.96 15.82 -34.68
CA PHE A 562 -33.77 16.51 -35.95
C PHE A 562 -32.68 15.83 -36.80
N ASP A 563 -31.51 15.53 -36.23
CA ASP A 563 -30.36 14.98 -37.00
C ASP A 563 -30.48 13.48 -37.30
N LYS A 564 -30.99 12.69 -36.35
CA LYS A 564 -30.97 11.21 -36.37
C LYS A 564 -32.35 10.56 -36.17
N GLY A 565 -33.43 11.35 -36.17
CA GLY A 565 -34.79 10.85 -35.89
C GLY A 565 -35.23 9.68 -36.77
N LEU A 566 -34.95 9.71 -38.07
CA LEU A 566 -35.32 8.59 -38.98
C LEU A 566 -34.65 7.27 -38.58
N ASP A 567 -33.36 7.30 -38.21
CA ASP A 567 -32.64 6.10 -37.78
C ASP A 567 -33.18 5.57 -36.46
N ILE A 568 -33.52 6.47 -35.52
CA ILE A 568 -34.11 6.11 -34.23
C ILE A 568 -35.48 5.45 -34.46
N LEU A 569 -36.37 6.08 -35.24
CA LEU A 569 -37.70 5.54 -35.53
C LEU A 569 -37.66 4.20 -36.25
N ASN A 570 -36.70 3.99 -37.17
CA ASN A 570 -36.53 2.72 -37.87
C ASN A 570 -35.94 1.60 -36.98
N ALA A 571 -35.18 1.96 -35.95
CA ALA A 571 -34.56 1.01 -35.04
C ALA A 571 -35.52 0.54 -33.94
N VAL A 572 -36.33 1.45 -33.42
CA VAL A 572 -37.20 1.21 -32.27
C VAL A 572 -38.40 0.36 -32.66
N ALA A 573 -38.82 -0.54 -31.76
CA ALA A 573 -40.00 -1.35 -31.99
C ALA A 573 -41.26 -0.46 -32.07
N PRO A 574 -42.13 -0.61 -33.09
CA PRO A 574 -43.34 0.20 -33.24
C PRO A 574 -44.23 0.23 -31.99
N ALA A 575 -44.29 -0.90 -31.27
CA ALA A 575 -45.06 -1.01 -30.02
C ALA A 575 -44.57 -0.07 -28.91
N GLU A 576 -43.28 0.28 -28.88
CA GLU A 576 -42.72 1.22 -27.89
C GLU A 576 -43.14 2.66 -28.22
N VAL A 577 -43.09 3.04 -29.50
CA VAL A 577 -43.56 4.36 -29.96
C VAL A 577 -45.07 4.51 -29.72
N GLN A 578 -45.83 3.43 -29.96
CA GLN A 578 -47.29 3.38 -29.76
C GLN A 578 -47.72 3.43 -28.27
N GLN A 579 -46.79 3.20 -27.35
CA GLN A 579 -47.02 3.31 -25.91
C GLN A 579 -46.71 4.71 -25.36
N LEU A 580 -46.16 5.62 -26.17
CA LEU A 580 -45.82 6.96 -25.73
C LEU A 580 -47.08 7.76 -25.35
N PRO A 581 -46.99 8.62 -24.32
CA PRO A 581 -47.97 9.68 -24.12
C PRO A 581 -48.12 10.53 -25.39
N ALA A 582 -49.34 10.95 -25.71
CA ALA A 582 -49.60 11.68 -26.96
C ALA A 582 -48.80 12.99 -27.05
N LEU A 583 -48.59 13.67 -25.92
CA LEU A 583 -47.75 14.88 -25.85
C LEU A 583 -46.30 14.59 -26.28
N ASP A 584 -45.71 13.51 -25.78
CA ASP A 584 -44.34 13.12 -26.09
C ASP A 584 -44.20 12.65 -27.53
N PHE A 585 -45.17 11.87 -28.03
CA PHE A 585 -45.23 11.47 -29.43
C PHE A 585 -45.25 12.69 -30.35
N VAL A 586 -46.10 13.68 -30.08
CA VAL A 586 -46.16 14.90 -30.89
C VAL A 586 -44.88 15.73 -30.76
N SER A 587 -44.31 15.84 -29.56
CA SER A 587 -43.02 16.53 -29.34
C SER A 587 -41.89 15.91 -30.17
N ILE A 588 -41.84 14.57 -30.23
CA ILE A 588 -40.89 13.83 -31.06
C ILE A 588 -41.14 14.11 -32.54
N VAL A 589 -42.37 13.87 -33.03
CA VAL A 589 -42.69 14.01 -34.46
C VAL A 589 -42.46 15.44 -34.96
N SER A 590 -42.79 16.44 -34.15
CA SER A 590 -42.56 17.85 -34.47
C SER A 590 -41.09 18.27 -34.46
N SER A 591 -40.21 17.47 -33.84
CA SER A 591 -38.76 17.70 -33.81
C SER A 591 -38.02 17.02 -34.96
N LEU A 592 -38.70 16.21 -35.78
CA LEU A 592 -38.10 15.49 -36.89
C LEU A 592 -37.76 16.43 -38.06
N ASN A 593 -36.68 16.10 -38.78
CA ASN A 593 -36.27 16.85 -39.95
C ASN A 593 -37.13 16.49 -41.18
N ALA A 594 -37.97 17.44 -41.57
CA ALA A 594 -38.88 17.39 -42.72
C ALA A 594 -38.21 17.09 -44.08
N ASP A 595 -36.92 17.40 -44.25
CA ASP A 595 -36.20 17.11 -45.49
C ASP A 595 -35.87 15.61 -45.62
N THR A 596 -35.82 14.90 -44.49
CA THR A 596 -35.36 13.50 -44.41
C THR A 596 -36.48 12.52 -44.07
N VAL A 597 -37.41 12.91 -43.19
CA VAL A 597 -38.52 12.07 -42.73
C VAL A 597 -39.78 12.45 -43.48
N LYS A 598 -40.40 11.47 -44.14
CA LYS A 598 -41.65 11.65 -44.88
C LYS A 598 -42.83 11.12 -44.07
N PRO A 599 -44.07 11.57 -44.36
CA PRO A 599 -45.26 11.07 -43.68
C PRO A 599 -45.41 9.53 -43.68
N ALA A 600 -45.00 8.87 -44.77
CA ALA A 600 -45.03 7.41 -44.90
C ALA A 600 -44.10 6.68 -43.92
N ASP A 601 -43.03 7.33 -43.42
CA ASP A 601 -42.08 6.73 -42.48
C ASP A 601 -42.67 6.65 -41.05
N ILE A 602 -43.70 7.45 -40.75
CA ILE A 602 -44.35 7.51 -39.43
C ILE A 602 -45.71 6.80 -39.44
N GLU A 603 -46.28 6.51 -40.61
CA GLU A 603 -47.64 5.94 -40.77
C GLU A 603 -47.85 4.66 -39.93
N THR A 604 -46.85 3.79 -39.85
CA THR A 604 -46.92 2.55 -39.05
C THR A 604 -46.67 2.73 -37.56
N LEU A 605 -46.22 3.93 -37.16
CA LEU A 605 -45.85 4.30 -35.79
C LEU A 605 -46.89 5.19 -35.11
N LEU A 606 -47.95 5.57 -35.83
CA LEU A 606 -49.04 6.38 -35.31
C LEU A 606 -49.69 5.72 -34.10
N LEU A 607 -50.06 6.54 -33.11
CA LEU A 607 -50.90 6.13 -32.00
C LEU A 607 -52.30 5.74 -32.52
N THR A 608 -53.04 4.96 -31.75
CA THR A 608 -54.40 4.52 -32.10
C THR A 608 -55.29 5.72 -32.46
N ASP A 609 -55.97 5.64 -33.61
CA ASP A 609 -56.90 6.66 -34.13
C ASP A 609 -56.28 8.03 -34.49
N TRP A 610 -54.94 8.12 -34.52
CA TRP A 610 -54.23 9.26 -35.13
C TRP A 610 -54.01 9.01 -36.62
N GLU A 611 -54.12 10.07 -37.42
CA GLU A 611 -53.88 10.04 -38.86
C GLU A 611 -52.82 11.08 -39.23
N ILE A 612 -52.18 10.92 -40.39
CA ILE A 612 -51.32 11.96 -40.97
C ILE A 612 -51.84 12.33 -42.36
N SER A 613 -52.02 13.63 -42.59
CA SER A 613 -52.50 14.15 -43.86
C SER A 613 -51.44 13.98 -44.96
N ALA A 614 -51.86 14.06 -46.22
CA ALA A 614 -50.93 14.05 -47.36
C ALA A 614 -49.92 15.22 -47.34
N ASN A 615 -50.22 16.28 -46.59
CA ASN A 615 -49.37 17.47 -46.42
C ASN A 615 -48.47 17.38 -45.16
N GLY A 616 -48.51 16.25 -44.44
CA GLY A 616 -47.69 16.01 -43.24
C GLY A 616 -48.31 16.52 -41.94
N ASP A 617 -49.56 16.96 -41.94
CA ASP A 617 -50.24 17.40 -40.71
C ASP A 617 -50.75 16.18 -39.93
N LEU A 618 -50.36 16.07 -38.66
CA LEU A 618 -50.90 15.09 -37.73
C LEU A 618 -52.33 15.47 -37.37
N ILE A 619 -53.26 14.59 -37.70
CA ILE A 619 -54.69 14.71 -37.39
C ILE A 619 -54.95 13.84 -36.15
N PRO A 620 -55.24 14.46 -35.00
CA PRO A 620 -55.60 13.71 -33.80
C PRO A 620 -56.99 13.05 -33.94
N PRO A 621 -57.35 12.08 -33.07
CA PRO A 621 -58.66 11.43 -33.12
C PRO A 621 -59.82 12.40 -32.94
N VAL A 622 -60.93 12.14 -33.62
CA VAL A 622 -62.17 12.95 -33.52
C VAL A 622 -62.68 12.97 -32.08
N GLY A 623 -63.05 14.17 -31.61
CA GLY A 623 -63.49 14.41 -30.25
C GLY A 623 -62.48 15.21 -29.43
N GLU A 624 -62.64 15.19 -28.12
CA GLU A 624 -61.82 16.02 -27.21
C GLU A 624 -60.40 15.47 -27.04
N LEU A 625 -59.41 16.36 -27.18
CA LEU A 625 -57.98 16.04 -27.13
C LEU A 625 -57.45 15.92 -25.69
N GLN A 626 -58.08 15.07 -24.89
CA GLN A 626 -57.70 14.88 -23.49
C GLN A 626 -56.26 14.39 -23.32
N ALA A 627 -55.75 13.59 -24.27
CA ALA A 627 -54.40 13.04 -24.23
C ALA A 627 -53.29 14.09 -24.43
N LEU A 628 -53.64 15.30 -24.90
CA LEU A 628 -52.69 16.40 -25.11
C LEU A 628 -52.74 17.45 -23.98
N LYS A 629 -53.60 17.26 -22.98
CA LYS A 629 -53.65 18.14 -21.80
C LYS A 629 -52.56 17.74 -20.82
N ALA A 630 -51.77 18.73 -20.40
CA ALA A 630 -50.76 18.57 -19.35
C ALA A 630 -51.04 19.54 -18.18
N PRO A 631 -50.64 19.21 -16.95
CA PRO A 631 -50.61 20.18 -15.86
C PRO A 631 -49.81 21.42 -16.27
N ILE A 632 -50.26 22.58 -15.84
CA ILE A 632 -49.54 23.82 -16.13
C ILE A 632 -48.31 23.91 -15.22
N GLU A 633 -47.13 23.96 -15.82
CA GLU A 633 -45.87 24.10 -15.09
C GLU A 633 -45.57 25.56 -14.70
N GLY A 634 -44.79 25.76 -13.64
CA GLY A 634 -44.32 27.09 -13.21
C GLY A 634 -45.37 27.95 -12.48
N LEU A 635 -46.46 27.35 -12.01
CA LEU A 635 -47.44 28.01 -11.14
C LEU A 635 -46.91 28.13 -9.69
N PRO A 636 -47.22 29.23 -8.97
CA PRO A 636 -46.97 29.32 -7.52
C PRO A 636 -47.70 28.21 -6.73
N GLU A 637 -47.12 27.76 -5.61
CA GLU A 637 -47.64 26.64 -4.78
C GLU A 637 -49.10 26.80 -4.32
N ASN A 638 -49.58 28.03 -4.21
CA ASN A 638 -50.95 28.35 -3.77
C ASN A 638 -51.97 28.48 -4.92
N ILE A 639 -51.57 28.19 -6.16
CA ILE A 639 -52.42 28.33 -7.34
C ILE A 639 -52.52 27.00 -8.07
N SER A 640 -53.75 26.56 -8.32
CA SER A 640 -54.04 25.35 -9.09
C SER A 640 -54.92 25.68 -10.29
N PHE A 641 -54.55 25.16 -11.46
CA PHE A 641 -55.29 25.26 -12.71
C PHE A 641 -55.61 23.86 -13.23
N PRO A 642 -56.69 23.70 -14.03
CA PRO A 642 -56.93 22.45 -14.73
C PRO A 642 -55.83 22.23 -15.80
N PRO A 643 -55.55 20.96 -16.18
CA PRO A 643 -54.66 20.66 -17.29
C PRO A 643 -55.12 21.38 -18.57
N SER A 644 -54.15 21.95 -19.31
CA SER A 644 -54.40 22.68 -20.55
C SER A 644 -53.54 22.14 -21.69
N ILE A 645 -53.95 22.38 -22.93
CA ILE A 645 -53.14 22.04 -24.11
C ILE A 645 -52.12 23.15 -24.33
N ASP A 646 -50.87 22.75 -24.51
CA ASP A 646 -49.81 23.65 -24.97
C ASP A 646 -50.03 23.95 -26.46
N LEU A 647 -50.46 25.18 -26.74
CA LEU A 647 -50.73 25.67 -28.08
C LEU A 647 -49.46 25.93 -28.89
N THR A 648 -48.30 25.96 -28.24
CA THR A 648 -47.01 26.12 -28.94
C THR A 648 -46.57 24.83 -29.65
N ILE A 649 -47.22 23.70 -29.33
CA ILE A 649 -46.97 22.42 -29.98
C ILE A 649 -47.33 22.49 -31.46
N ASN A 650 -46.46 21.92 -32.29
CA ASN A 650 -46.67 21.80 -33.74
C ASN A 650 -47.21 20.41 -34.08
N LEU A 651 -48.41 20.38 -34.66
CA LEU A 651 -49.04 19.15 -35.14
C LEU A 651 -48.73 18.90 -36.63
N SER A 652 -47.60 19.37 -37.13
CA SER A 652 -47.19 19.14 -38.51
C SER A 652 -45.75 18.67 -38.61
N LEU A 653 -45.53 17.70 -39.50
CA LEU A 653 -44.21 17.23 -39.91
C LEU A 653 -43.73 18.12 -41.08
N GLY A 654 -43.12 19.25 -40.77
CA GLY A 654 -42.46 20.09 -41.77
C GLY A 654 -43.37 20.94 -42.65
N SER A 655 -44.66 21.09 -42.32
CA SER A 655 -45.59 21.93 -43.07
C SER A 655 -45.51 23.40 -42.61
N THR A 656 -46.05 24.31 -43.41
CA THR A 656 -46.19 25.74 -43.07
C THR A 656 -47.36 26.03 -42.10
N ALA A 657 -48.11 25.00 -41.66
CA ALA A 657 -49.24 25.18 -40.75
C ALA A 657 -48.80 25.72 -39.37
N GLY A 658 -47.58 25.37 -38.93
CA GLY A 658 -47.01 25.84 -37.67
C GLY A 658 -47.72 25.30 -36.44
N SER A 659 -47.40 25.88 -35.27
CA SER A 659 -48.03 25.50 -33.99
C SER A 659 -49.53 25.76 -33.98
N LEU A 660 -50.25 25.14 -33.03
CA LEU A 660 -51.68 25.42 -32.85
C LEU A 660 -51.95 26.92 -32.62
N LEU A 661 -51.04 27.61 -31.92
CA LEU A 661 -51.04 29.07 -31.75
C LEU A 661 -50.92 29.80 -33.10
N THR A 662 -50.02 29.34 -33.97
CA THR A 662 -49.85 29.89 -35.33
C THR A 662 -51.13 29.71 -36.15
N GLN A 663 -51.79 28.55 -36.02
CA GLN A 663 -53.06 28.28 -36.69
C GLN A 663 -54.17 29.21 -36.16
N MET A 664 -54.20 29.49 -34.86
CA MET A 664 -55.13 30.48 -34.29
C MET A 664 -54.87 31.90 -34.80
N ASP A 665 -53.60 32.30 -34.93
CA ASP A 665 -53.23 33.59 -35.53
C ASP A 665 -53.59 33.66 -37.02
N GLN A 666 -53.47 32.57 -37.76
CA GLN A 666 -53.94 32.49 -39.15
C GLN A 666 -55.45 32.71 -39.25
N VAL A 667 -56.23 32.20 -38.30
CA VAL A 667 -57.67 32.46 -38.21
C VAL A 667 -57.96 33.94 -37.94
N LEU A 668 -57.16 34.63 -37.12
CA LEU A 668 -57.27 36.10 -36.93
C LEU A 668 -57.04 36.85 -38.25
N VAL A 669 -55.98 36.50 -38.98
CA VAL A 669 -55.67 37.13 -40.28
C VAL A 669 -56.78 36.88 -41.30
N ALA A 670 -57.28 35.64 -41.39
CA ALA A 670 -58.35 35.26 -42.31
C ALA A 670 -59.71 35.92 -41.97
N SER A 671 -59.92 36.26 -40.69
CA SER A 671 -61.17 36.87 -40.18
C SER A 671 -61.11 38.40 -40.05
N GLU A 672 -60.13 39.06 -40.68
CA GLU A 672 -59.93 40.53 -40.64
C GLU A 672 -59.57 41.12 -39.26
N PHE A 673 -58.99 40.33 -38.34
CA PHE A 673 -58.53 40.75 -37.00
C PHE A 673 -57.00 40.72 -36.85
N ALA A 674 -56.26 41.07 -37.91
CA ALA A 674 -54.80 40.95 -37.97
C ALA A 674 -54.03 41.87 -37.00
N GLU A 675 -54.70 42.83 -36.37
CA GLU A 675 -54.15 43.70 -35.31
C GLU A 675 -54.04 43.01 -33.94
N TYR A 676 -54.63 41.84 -33.79
CA TYR A 676 -54.53 40.99 -32.61
C TYR A 676 -53.52 39.85 -32.84
N SER A 677 -52.91 39.38 -31.76
CA SER A 677 -52.08 38.16 -31.77
C SER A 677 -52.34 37.33 -30.53
N PHE A 678 -52.35 36.01 -30.69
CA PHE A 678 -52.36 35.08 -29.58
C PHE A 678 -50.95 34.84 -29.05
N SER A 679 -50.83 34.77 -27.73
CA SER A 679 -49.69 34.20 -27.02
C SER A 679 -50.19 33.26 -25.95
N GLN A 680 -49.36 32.32 -25.52
CA GLN A 680 -49.66 31.48 -24.37
C GLN A 680 -48.50 31.54 -23.37
N GLU A 681 -48.82 31.79 -22.12
CA GLU A 681 -47.87 31.78 -21.01
C GLU A 681 -48.54 31.11 -19.80
N LYS A 682 -47.88 30.11 -19.19
CA LYS A 682 -48.42 29.35 -18.04
C LYS A 682 -49.85 28.86 -18.30
N GLY A 683 -50.10 28.32 -19.49
CA GLY A 683 -51.40 27.80 -19.94
C GLY A 683 -52.51 28.85 -20.13
N ILE A 684 -52.25 30.13 -19.86
CA ILE A 684 -53.14 31.26 -20.14
C ILE A 684 -52.86 31.74 -21.55
N VAL A 685 -53.92 31.82 -22.34
CA VAL A 685 -53.91 32.35 -23.70
C VAL A 685 -54.27 33.82 -23.64
N GLN A 686 -53.34 34.67 -24.04
CA GLN A 686 -53.57 36.11 -24.15
C GLN A 686 -53.85 36.47 -25.61
N LEU A 687 -54.91 37.22 -25.83
CA LEU A 687 -55.20 37.89 -27.10
C LEU A 687 -54.90 39.36 -26.91
N THR A 688 -53.78 39.81 -27.48
CA THR A 688 -53.26 41.16 -27.24
C THR A 688 -53.34 42.02 -28.50
N SER A 689 -53.70 43.28 -28.31
CA SER A 689 -53.62 44.37 -29.30
C SER A 689 -53.06 45.64 -28.64
N ALA A 690 -52.92 46.73 -29.39
CA ALA A 690 -52.49 48.01 -28.84
C ALA A 690 -53.45 48.59 -27.78
N ASP A 691 -54.75 48.27 -27.87
CA ASP A 691 -55.81 48.93 -27.08
C ASP A 691 -56.54 47.98 -26.10
N ALA A 692 -56.34 46.67 -26.21
CA ALA A 692 -56.98 45.67 -25.34
C ALA A 692 -56.12 44.43 -25.16
N ASN A 693 -56.12 43.89 -23.93
CA ASN A 693 -55.58 42.57 -23.60
C ASN A 693 -56.71 41.71 -23.04
N LEU A 694 -56.95 40.56 -23.68
CA LEU A 694 -57.95 39.60 -23.23
C LEU A 694 -57.25 38.31 -22.78
N SER A 695 -57.62 37.82 -21.60
CA SER A 695 -57.03 36.64 -20.98
C SER A 695 -58.01 35.48 -20.96
N TYR A 696 -57.59 34.36 -21.53
CA TYR A 696 -58.37 33.15 -21.67
C TYR A 696 -57.61 31.93 -21.17
N MET A 697 -58.35 30.91 -20.77
CA MET A 697 -57.88 29.55 -20.60
C MET A 697 -58.52 28.70 -21.69
N VAL A 698 -57.78 27.73 -22.21
CA VAL A 698 -58.33 26.75 -23.15
C VAL A 698 -59.05 25.68 -22.36
N ALA A 699 -60.38 25.70 -22.39
CA ALA A 699 -61.19 24.73 -21.67
C ALA A 699 -61.21 23.38 -22.37
N LYS A 700 -61.26 23.43 -23.69
CA LYS A 700 -61.46 22.26 -24.54
C LYS A 700 -60.83 22.50 -25.89
N VAL A 701 -60.18 21.48 -26.43
CA VAL A 701 -59.83 21.41 -27.86
C VAL A 701 -60.44 20.13 -28.39
N GLU A 702 -61.20 20.22 -29.47
CA GLU A 702 -61.82 19.09 -30.12
C GLU A 702 -61.40 19.01 -31.57
N GLN A 703 -61.04 17.80 -32.02
CA GLN A 703 -60.97 17.53 -33.45
C GLN A 703 -62.37 17.30 -33.98
N MET A 704 -62.79 18.14 -34.92
CA MET A 704 -64.07 18.03 -35.59
C MET A 704 -63.98 17.02 -36.74
N ALA A 705 -65.11 16.38 -37.06
CA ALA A 705 -65.21 15.54 -38.25
C ALA A 705 -64.96 16.39 -39.50
N ALA A 706 -64.24 15.85 -40.49
CA ALA A 706 -63.91 16.58 -41.71
C ALA A 706 -65.18 17.18 -42.37
N GLY A 707 -65.16 18.50 -42.64
CA GLY A 707 -66.24 19.23 -43.31
C GLY A 707 -67.46 19.58 -42.43
N SER A 708 -67.39 19.39 -41.11
CA SER A 708 -68.50 19.68 -40.18
C SER A 708 -68.64 21.16 -39.76
N THR A 709 -67.58 21.95 -39.83
CA THR A 709 -67.56 23.40 -39.46
C THR A 709 -66.53 24.16 -40.30
N GLU A 710 -66.85 25.40 -40.69
CA GLU A 710 -65.90 26.31 -41.35
C GLU A 710 -64.94 26.94 -40.33
N ALA A 711 -63.70 27.20 -40.74
CA ALA A 711 -62.71 27.88 -39.92
C ALA A 711 -63.12 29.34 -39.66
N GLY A 712 -62.82 29.85 -38.46
CA GLY A 712 -63.24 31.18 -38.03
C GLY A 712 -63.58 31.27 -36.55
N PHE A 713 -64.09 32.44 -36.17
CA PHE A 713 -64.58 32.72 -34.81
C PHE A 713 -66.07 32.47 -34.70
N SER A 714 -66.48 31.80 -33.63
CA SER A 714 -67.89 31.65 -33.29
C SER A 714 -68.12 31.79 -31.79
N VAL A 715 -69.39 31.87 -31.41
CA VAL A 715 -69.83 31.88 -30.01
C VAL A 715 -70.81 30.74 -29.86
N ASP A 716 -70.59 29.88 -28.87
CA ASP A 716 -71.46 28.75 -28.66
C ASP A 716 -72.77 29.13 -27.96
N SER A 717 -73.65 28.14 -27.77
CA SER A 717 -74.93 28.34 -27.10
C SER A 717 -74.79 28.81 -25.65
N SER A 718 -73.61 28.68 -25.02
CA SER A 718 -73.16 29.06 -23.66
C SER A 718 -72.49 30.45 -23.60
N GLU A 719 -72.46 31.20 -24.72
CA GLU A 719 -71.71 32.46 -24.88
C GLU A 719 -70.18 32.33 -24.79
N ARG A 720 -69.64 31.10 -24.87
CA ARG A 720 -68.20 30.85 -24.86
C ARG A 720 -67.60 31.17 -26.23
N ARG A 721 -66.39 31.70 -26.23
CA ARG A 721 -65.68 32.06 -27.46
C ARG A 721 -65.03 30.80 -28.04
N ILE A 722 -65.25 30.56 -29.33
CA ILE A 722 -64.76 29.38 -30.03
C ILE A 722 -63.88 29.82 -31.20
N VAL A 723 -62.71 29.22 -31.31
CA VAL A 723 -61.80 29.37 -32.46
C VAL A 723 -61.76 28.04 -33.21
N THR A 724 -62.13 28.02 -34.48
CA THR A 724 -62.02 26.82 -35.33
C THR A 724 -60.90 27.03 -36.35
N THR A 725 -59.88 26.18 -36.34
CA THR A 725 -58.75 26.23 -37.29
C THR A 725 -59.12 25.61 -38.63
N ASP A 726 -58.32 25.86 -39.66
CA ASP A 726 -58.46 25.24 -40.99
C ASP A 726 -58.27 23.71 -40.98
N THR A 727 -57.59 23.19 -39.96
CA THR A 727 -57.39 21.74 -39.72
C THR A 727 -58.59 21.09 -39.03
N GLY A 728 -59.64 21.86 -38.71
CA GLY A 728 -60.84 21.37 -38.03
C GLY A 728 -60.68 21.21 -36.53
N LEU A 729 -59.66 21.82 -35.91
CA LEU A 729 -59.53 21.88 -34.46
C LEU A 729 -60.37 23.03 -33.91
N GLN A 730 -61.28 22.71 -32.98
CA GLN A 730 -62.14 23.66 -32.32
C GLN A 730 -61.66 23.90 -30.88
N LEU A 731 -61.19 25.11 -30.60
CA LEU A 731 -60.75 25.55 -29.28
C LEU A 731 -61.83 26.35 -28.58
N THR A 732 -62.24 25.91 -27.39
CA THR A 732 -63.15 26.65 -26.50
C THR A 732 -62.34 27.48 -25.52
N LEU A 733 -62.45 28.80 -25.64
CA LEU A 733 -61.78 29.76 -24.78
C LEU A 733 -62.74 30.22 -23.67
N LEU A 734 -62.30 30.07 -22.42
CA LEU A 734 -62.98 30.57 -21.23
C LEU A 734 -62.21 31.73 -20.63
N PRO A 735 -62.86 32.79 -20.16
CA PRO A 735 -62.16 33.95 -19.64
C PRO A 735 -61.48 33.64 -18.32
N THR A 736 -60.28 34.14 -18.08
CA THR A 736 -59.52 33.88 -16.84
C THR A 736 -58.74 35.12 -16.41
N MET A 737 -58.10 35.05 -15.25
CA MET A 737 -57.24 36.11 -14.73
C MET A 737 -56.02 36.33 -15.64
N THR A 738 -55.53 37.56 -15.74
CA THR A 738 -54.38 37.87 -16.64
C THR A 738 -53.06 37.30 -16.15
N ASP A 739 -52.75 37.45 -14.86
CA ASP A 739 -51.56 36.86 -14.26
C ASP A 739 -51.86 36.36 -12.83
N PRO A 740 -51.82 35.03 -12.60
CA PRO A 740 -52.04 34.45 -11.29
C PRO A 740 -51.04 34.93 -10.22
N ALA A 741 -49.79 35.24 -10.60
CA ALA A 741 -48.77 35.73 -9.67
C ALA A 741 -49.08 37.16 -9.18
N LEU A 742 -49.61 38.03 -10.06
CA LEU A 742 -50.04 39.36 -9.66
C LEU A 742 -51.22 39.33 -8.69
N LEU A 743 -52.10 38.34 -8.82
CA LEU A 743 -53.26 38.18 -7.94
C LEU A 743 -52.86 37.85 -6.49
N LEU A 744 -51.83 37.02 -6.28
CA LEU A 744 -51.32 36.71 -4.93
C LEU A 744 -50.69 37.92 -4.21
N ASN A 745 -50.21 38.92 -4.97
CA ASN A 745 -49.75 40.18 -4.38
C ASN A 745 -50.90 41.03 -3.84
N VAL A 746 -52.09 40.88 -4.42
CA VAL A 746 -53.31 41.61 -4.03
C VAL A 746 -54.02 40.92 -2.87
N ILE A 747 -53.97 39.59 -2.80
CA ILE A 747 -54.57 38.79 -1.72
C ILE A 747 -53.52 37.83 -1.11
N PRO A 748 -52.61 38.34 -0.26
CA PRO A 748 -51.51 37.54 0.26
C PRO A 748 -51.99 36.34 1.08
N GLY A 749 -51.42 35.17 0.80
CA GLY A 749 -51.72 33.93 1.52
C GLY A 749 -53.04 33.26 1.13
N ALA A 750 -53.74 33.76 0.12
CA ALA A 750 -54.90 33.08 -0.43
C ALA A 750 -54.50 31.81 -1.20
N LYS A 751 -55.37 30.80 -1.16
CA LYS A 751 -55.33 29.67 -2.09
C LYS A 751 -56.29 29.95 -3.23
N ILE A 752 -55.83 29.74 -4.45
CA ILE A 752 -56.58 30.06 -5.66
C ILE A 752 -56.70 28.78 -6.48
N GLU A 753 -57.93 28.34 -6.67
CA GLU A 753 -58.23 27.16 -7.47
C GLU A 753 -59.13 27.56 -8.63
N VAL A 754 -58.64 27.37 -9.85
CA VAL A 754 -59.42 27.52 -11.07
C VAL A 754 -59.89 26.13 -11.49
N ASN A 755 -61.18 25.98 -11.75
CA ASN A 755 -61.71 24.71 -12.26
C ASN A 755 -61.78 24.71 -13.80
N GLN A 756 -62.20 23.58 -14.38
CA GLN A 756 -62.35 23.38 -15.84
C GLN A 756 -63.31 24.35 -16.54
N TYR A 757 -64.09 25.12 -15.77
CA TYR A 757 -65.04 26.11 -16.25
C TYR A 757 -64.60 27.56 -16.07
N SER A 758 -63.35 27.77 -15.64
CA SER A 758 -62.81 29.08 -15.29
C SER A 758 -63.53 29.80 -14.15
N GLU A 759 -64.21 29.03 -13.30
CA GLU A 759 -64.65 29.50 -12.01
C GLU A 759 -63.46 29.41 -11.05
N THR A 760 -63.14 30.56 -10.47
CA THR A 760 -62.04 30.72 -9.52
C THR A 760 -62.60 30.73 -8.11
N SER A 761 -62.15 29.77 -7.31
CA SER A 761 -62.30 29.76 -5.86
C SER A 761 -61.10 30.49 -5.25
N ILE A 762 -61.36 31.54 -4.48
CA ILE A 762 -60.35 32.26 -3.72
C ILE A 762 -60.64 32.02 -2.24
N GLU A 763 -59.82 31.18 -1.62
CA GLU A 763 -59.87 30.92 -0.19
C GLU A 763 -58.87 31.82 0.52
N PHE A 764 -59.33 32.60 1.50
CA PHE A 764 -58.50 33.47 2.30
C PHE A 764 -58.95 33.45 3.77
N ASN A 765 -58.00 33.69 4.67
CA ASN A 765 -58.27 33.69 6.10
C ASN A 765 -58.42 35.12 6.62
N LEU A 766 -59.59 35.43 7.19
CA LEU A 766 -59.83 36.70 7.86
C LEU A 766 -59.59 36.54 9.37
N PRO A 767 -58.73 37.37 10.00
CA PRO A 767 -58.39 37.25 11.43
C PRO A 767 -59.58 37.25 12.39
N SER A 768 -60.72 37.82 12.00
CA SER A 768 -61.94 37.97 12.82
C SER A 768 -63.05 36.98 12.47
N LEU A 769 -62.95 36.24 11.37
CA LEU A 769 -64.06 35.48 10.78
C LEU A 769 -63.68 34.06 10.38
N GLY A 770 -62.39 33.70 10.39
CA GLY A 770 -61.88 32.40 9.95
C GLY A 770 -61.72 32.32 8.44
N GLU A 771 -61.55 31.10 7.93
CA GLU A 771 -61.48 30.83 6.49
C GLU A 771 -62.79 31.25 5.79
N ARG A 772 -62.62 31.92 4.65
CA ARG A 772 -63.70 32.36 3.75
C ARG A 772 -63.30 32.00 2.33
N THR A 773 -64.27 31.51 1.57
CA THR A 773 -64.10 31.17 0.17
C THR A 773 -65.05 32.02 -0.66
N VAL A 774 -64.50 32.67 -1.68
CA VAL A 774 -65.25 33.48 -2.63
C VAL A 774 -65.11 32.87 -4.01
N PHE A 775 -66.24 32.72 -4.71
CA PHE A 775 -66.30 32.14 -6.05
C PHE A 775 -66.58 33.23 -7.07
N GLY A 776 -65.76 33.30 -8.11
CA GLY A 776 -65.97 34.25 -9.18
C GLY A 776 -65.38 33.83 -10.51
N MET A 777 -65.96 34.35 -11.58
CA MET A 777 -65.46 34.23 -12.96
C MET A 777 -64.85 35.56 -13.38
N PHE A 778 -63.63 35.53 -13.90
CA PHE A 778 -62.95 36.74 -14.34
C PHE A 778 -63.51 37.22 -15.69
N ASP A 779 -63.63 38.53 -15.86
CA ASP A 779 -63.83 39.15 -17.17
C ASP A 779 -62.58 38.92 -18.01
N PRO A 780 -62.67 38.46 -19.28
CA PRO A 780 -61.48 38.28 -20.08
C PRO A 780 -60.74 39.60 -20.30
N LEU A 781 -61.43 40.74 -20.32
CA LEU A 781 -60.83 42.04 -20.61
C LEU A 781 -60.11 42.61 -19.39
N THR A 782 -58.85 42.95 -19.59
CA THR A 782 -58.05 43.72 -18.64
C THR A 782 -57.97 45.18 -19.09
N GLU A 783 -58.46 46.07 -18.24
CA GLU A 783 -58.53 47.51 -18.48
C GLU A 783 -57.42 48.23 -17.71
N LYS A 784 -57.05 49.43 -18.14
CA LYS A 784 -56.16 50.28 -17.34
C LYS A 784 -56.94 50.84 -16.14
N ALA A 785 -56.40 50.69 -14.93
CA ALA A 785 -57.05 51.23 -13.75
C ALA A 785 -57.11 52.77 -13.80
N PRO A 786 -58.18 53.41 -13.26
CA PRO A 786 -58.23 54.86 -13.11
C PRO A 786 -56.98 55.41 -12.40
N ALA A 787 -56.52 56.59 -12.80
CA ALA A 787 -55.31 57.17 -12.24
C ALA A 787 -55.45 57.40 -10.72
N GLY A 788 -54.56 56.81 -9.93
CA GLY A 788 -54.53 56.93 -8.47
C GLY A 788 -55.23 55.81 -7.69
N THR A 789 -55.75 54.78 -8.34
CA THR A 789 -56.28 53.58 -7.68
C THR A 789 -55.13 52.74 -7.08
N GLU A 790 -55.22 52.39 -5.80
CA GLU A 790 -54.26 51.49 -5.15
C GLU A 790 -54.56 50.01 -5.51
N PRO A 791 -53.54 49.14 -5.61
CA PRO A 791 -53.75 47.70 -5.83
C PRO A 791 -54.59 47.08 -4.70
N GLY A 792 -55.59 46.27 -5.04
CA GLY A 792 -56.58 45.82 -4.06
C GLY A 792 -57.79 45.15 -4.69
N VAL A 793 -58.63 44.54 -3.84
CA VAL A 793 -59.97 44.05 -4.21
C VAL A 793 -61.00 45.08 -3.77
N SER A 794 -61.85 45.49 -4.71
CA SER A 794 -63.01 46.35 -4.46
C SER A 794 -64.25 45.76 -5.12
N SER A 795 -65.41 46.41 -4.99
CA SER A 795 -66.62 45.98 -5.66
C SER A 795 -67.43 47.19 -6.14
N GLU A 796 -68.07 47.06 -7.29
CA GLU A 796 -68.98 48.05 -7.87
C GLU A 796 -70.39 47.44 -8.03
N GLY A 797 -71.43 48.28 -8.00
CA GLY A 797 -72.82 47.83 -8.16
C GLY A 797 -73.58 47.55 -6.85
N THR A 798 -74.81 47.08 -6.98
CA THR A 798 -75.76 46.83 -5.88
C THR A 798 -75.84 45.32 -5.56
N VAL A 799 -75.65 44.95 -4.28
CA VAL A 799 -75.75 43.55 -3.81
C VAL A 799 -77.08 42.93 -4.26
N GLY A 800 -77.02 41.77 -4.92
CA GLY A 800 -78.23 41.05 -5.40
C GLY A 800 -78.80 41.52 -6.73
N VAL A 801 -78.20 42.53 -7.38
CA VAL A 801 -78.67 43.07 -8.66
C VAL A 801 -77.58 42.96 -9.73
N ASP A 802 -76.44 43.63 -9.52
CA ASP A 802 -75.38 43.79 -10.53
C ASP A 802 -73.98 43.92 -9.89
N LYS A 803 -73.82 43.48 -8.64
CA LYS A 803 -72.56 43.63 -7.92
C LYS A 803 -71.44 42.80 -8.54
N VAL A 804 -70.37 43.47 -8.95
CA VAL A 804 -69.15 42.89 -9.51
C VAL A 804 -67.94 43.21 -8.63
N GLY A 805 -67.01 42.26 -8.52
CA GLY A 805 -65.70 42.47 -7.92
C GLY A 805 -64.79 43.18 -8.91
N ILE A 806 -63.90 44.04 -8.42
CA ILE A 806 -62.85 44.67 -9.22
C ILE A 806 -61.52 44.38 -8.54
N ILE A 807 -60.63 43.72 -9.26
CA ILE A 807 -59.26 43.47 -8.82
C ILE A 807 -58.36 44.47 -9.54
N THR A 808 -57.71 45.33 -8.77
CA THR A 808 -56.68 46.24 -9.29
C THR A 808 -55.31 45.63 -9.00
N TYR A 809 -54.57 45.33 -10.07
CA TYR A 809 -53.26 44.69 -9.98
C TYR A 809 -52.14 45.70 -9.72
N PRO A 810 -50.99 45.27 -9.17
CA PRO A 810 -49.84 46.14 -8.90
C PRO A 810 -49.25 46.84 -10.14
N ASP A 811 -49.50 46.32 -11.33
CA ASP A 811 -49.03 46.88 -12.60
C ASP A 811 -49.90 48.05 -13.12
N GLY A 812 -50.94 48.43 -12.37
CA GLY A 812 -51.85 49.52 -12.73
C GLY A 812 -52.97 49.12 -13.69
N THR A 813 -53.18 47.83 -13.91
CA THR A 813 -54.35 47.29 -14.63
C THR A 813 -55.45 46.86 -13.65
N MET A 814 -56.66 46.70 -14.14
CA MET A 814 -57.79 46.17 -13.39
C MET A 814 -58.59 45.18 -14.21
N GLN A 815 -59.18 44.20 -13.53
CA GLN A 815 -60.01 43.17 -14.13
C GLN A 815 -61.27 42.98 -13.27
N ARG A 816 -62.42 42.82 -13.93
CA ARG A 816 -63.68 42.57 -13.25
C ARG A 816 -63.79 41.09 -12.90
N VAL A 817 -64.44 40.78 -11.78
CA VAL A 817 -64.73 39.42 -11.33
C VAL A 817 -66.22 39.34 -11.04
N TYR A 818 -66.92 38.52 -11.80
CA TYR A 818 -68.33 38.29 -11.64
C TYR A 818 -68.57 37.18 -10.61
N PRO A 819 -69.57 37.31 -9.72
CA PRO A 819 -69.87 36.27 -8.75
C PRO A 819 -70.31 34.99 -9.44
N SER A 820 -69.81 33.85 -8.96
CA SER A 820 -70.21 32.52 -9.42
C SER A 820 -70.90 31.74 -8.30
N VAL A 821 -71.37 30.54 -8.60
CA VAL A 821 -71.98 29.61 -7.65
C VAL A 821 -70.94 28.65 -7.07
N GLU A 822 -71.14 28.20 -5.83
CA GLU A 822 -70.15 27.41 -5.06
C GLU A 822 -69.66 26.11 -5.72
N ASN A 823 -70.50 25.47 -6.55
CA ASN A 823 -70.08 24.30 -7.31
C ASN A 823 -70.96 24.12 -8.55
N ARG A 824 -70.40 24.50 -9.71
CA ARG A 824 -71.11 24.40 -10.99
C ARG A 824 -71.43 22.96 -11.39
N ASP A 825 -70.57 22.00 -11.07
CA ASP A 825 -70.79 20.57 -11.37
C ASP A 825 -71.95 19.97 -10.57
N THR A 826 -72.05 20.29 -9.28
CA THR A 826 -73.13 19.78 -8.41
C THR A 826 -74.50 20.31 -8.83
N LEU A 827 -74.55 21.55 -9.33
CA LEU A 827 -75.77 22.12 -9.89
C LEU A 827 -76.20 21.36 -11.14
N VAL A 828 -75.27 21.04 -12.06
CA VAL A 828 -75.54 20.22 -13.26
C VAL A 828 -76.11 18.86 -12.88
N LEU A 829 -75.54 18.18 -11.90
CA LEU A 829 -76.08 16.92 -11.39
C LEU A 829 -77.48 17.07 -10.76
N ALA A 830 -77.70 18.12 -9.97
CA ALA A 830 -79.00 18.40 -9.37
C ALA A 830 -80.07 18.70 -10.44
N HIS A 831 -79.68 19.32 -11.56
CA HIS A 831 -80.54 19.54 -12.71
C HIS A 831 -80.99 18.26 -13.36
N ASP A 832 -80.03 17.39 -13.72
CA ASP A 832 -80.32 16.14 -14.42
C ASP A 832 -81.31 15.30 -13.59
N LEU A 833 -81.08 15.22 -12.27
CA LEU A 833 -81.99 14.59 -11.31
C LEU A 833 -83.40 15.22 -11.26
N LEU A 834 -83.51 16.55 -11.37
CA LEU A 834 -84.79 17.28 -11.37
C LEU A 834 -85.50 17.18 -12.73
N SER A 835 -84.75 17.07 -13.82
CA SER A 835 -85.25 16.90 -15.18
C SER A 835 -85.83 15.50 -15.40
N ASP A 836 -85.16 14.46 -14.90
CA ASP A 836 -85.64 13.07 -14.89
C ASP A 836 -86.91 12.90 -14.03
N ALA A 837 -87.11 13.78 -13.04
CA ALA A 837 -88.34 13.83 -12.22
C ALA A 837 -89.52 14.54 -12.93
N GLY A 838 -89.37 14.96 -14.19
CA GLY A 838 -90.44 15.54 -15.01
C GLY A 838 -90.81 17.00 -14.70
N LEU A 839 -89.93 17.73 -14.01
CA LEU A 839 -90.07 19.17 -13.75
C LEU A 839 -89.31 19.95 -14.85
N TYR A 840 -90.03 20.70 -15.71
CA TYR A 840 -89.45 21.33 -16.90
C TYR A 840 -88.63 22.60 -16.63
N GLY A 841 -87.47 22.70 -17.31
CA GLY A 841 -86.77 23.95 -17.61
C GLY A 841 -85.25 23.83 -17.67
N GLY A 842 -84.66 23.76 -18.86
CA GLY A 842 -83.19 23.79 -19.02
C GLY A 842 -82.60 25.11 -18.50
N TYR A 843 -81.42 25.04 -17.90
CA TYR A 843 -80.62 26.23 -17.61
C TYR A 843 -79.26 26.18 -18.31
N LYS A 844 -78.67 27.36 -18.44
CA LYS A 844 -77.41 27.63 -19.10
C LYS A 844 -76.63 28.59 -18.21
N PHE A 845 -75.40 28.21 -17.87
CA PHE A 845 -74.45 29.13 -17.26
C PHE A 845 -73.92 30.08 -18.32
N LEU A 846 -73.98 31.37 -18.03
CA LEU A 846 -73.38 32.42 -18.83
C LEU A 846 -71.93 32.62 -18.42
N VAL A 847 -71.16 33.21 -19.31
CA VAL A 847 -69.73 33.47 -19.11
C VAL A 847 -69.47 34.55 -18.05
N ASP A 848 -70.48 35.40 -17.78
CA ASP A 848 -70.47 36.45 -16.75
C ASP A 848 -70.90 35.94 -15.35
N GLY A 849 -70.85 34.63 -15.11
CA GLY A 849 -71.25 34.00 -13.84
C GLY A 849 -72.76 33.88 -13.61
N GLN A 850 -73.60 34.43 -14.50
CA GLN A 850 -75.06 34.37 -14.33
C GLN A 850 -75.64 33.02 -14.78
N ILE A 851 -76.82 32.69 -14.25
CA ILE A 851 -77.56 31.47 -14.60
C ILE A 851 -78.82 31.87 -15.35
N GLU A 852 -78.92 31.46 -16.62
CA GLU A 852 -80.12 31.63 -17.42
C GLU A 852 -80.94 30.34 -17.38
N TYR A 853 -82.20 30.37 -16.96
CA TYR A 853 -83.05 29.19 -16.89
C TYR A 853 -84.45 29.49 -17.41
N THR A 854 -85.06 28.52 -18.08
CA THR A 854 -86.44 28.67 -18.55
C THR A 854 -87.39 28.00 -17.58
N TYR A 855 -88.30 28.74 -16.96
CA TYR A 855 -89.35 28.16 -16.10
C TYR A 855 -90.72 28.53 -16.64
N ASN A 856 -91.57 27.53 -16.92
CA ASN A 856 -92.90 27.72 -17.52
C ASN A 856 -92.89 28.54 -18.83
N GLY A 857 -91.89 28.35 -19.69
CA GLY A 857 -91.76 29.04 -20.97
C GLY A 857 -91.30 30.51 -20.87
N LEU A 858 -90.96 30.98 -19.66
CA LEU A 858 -90.34 32.27 -19.42
C LEU A 858 -88.85 32.09 -19.13
N LEU A 859 -88.02 32.90 -19.78
CA LEU A 859 -86.58 32.96 -19.56
C LEU A 859 -86.28 33.82 -18.33
N PHE A 860 -85.66 33.23 -17.32
CA PHE A 860 -85.20 33.90 -16.11
C PHE A 860 -83.67 33.92 -16.10
N ARG A 861 -83.11 34.96 -15.50
CA ARG A 861 -81.67 35.13 -15.33
C ARG A 861 -81.41 35.42 -13.85
N ALA A 862 -80.71 34.51 -13.19
CA ALA A 862 -80.29 34.65 -11.81
C ALA A 862 -78.85 35.15 -11.74
N VAL A 863 -78.61 36.16 -10.92
CA VAL A 863 -77.30 36.74 -10.66
C VAL A 863 -76.85 36.20 -9.30
N PRO A 864 -75.79 35.37 -9.23
CA PRO A 864 -75.20 34.98 -7.96
C PRO A 864 -74.68 36.21 -7.21
N THR A 865 -74.48 36.10 -5.91
CA THR A 865 -73.93 37.20 -5.10
C THR A 865 -72.76 36.70 -4.29
N PHE A 866 -71.68 37.49 -4.21
CA PHE A 866 -70.63 37.26 -3.22
C PHE A 866 -71.24 37.29 -1.81
N GLY A 867 -71.21 36.15 -1.10
CA GLY A 867 -71.67 36.07 0.28
C GLY A 867 -70.84 36.97 1.20
N THR A 868 -71.43 37.39 2.33
CA THR A 868 -70.71 38.09 3.42
C THR A 868 -70.06 37.11 4.39
#